data_AF-A0A347U4U9-F1
#
_entry.id   AF-A0A347U4U9-F1
#
_cell.length_a   1.000
_cell.length_b   1.000
_cell.length_c   1.000
_cell.angle_alpha   90.00
_cell.angle_beta   90.00
_cell.angle_gamma   90.00
#
_symmetry.space_group_name_H-M   'P 1'
#
loop_
_entity.id
_entity.type
_entity.pdbx_description
1 polymer ?
#
loop_
_entity_poly.entity_id
_entity_poly.type
_entity_poly.pdbx_seq_one_letter_code
_entity_poly.pdbx_strand_id
1 'polypeptide(L)'
;MSNDEQINNSPNFSLYTKNEFLQQKFIDEIMSIAYKYNILKNENQLISSTEKNYLYIINYVLELHKKRENLPSDIENLFLNNIFFKEQINQFLEKKLINLIKDDNIHFIKDINVLAYISTIGSKEYILNSYYEYDLTAIEKVFRFYENYLQKIFFDKKELFLLTFDLYIILLKTLIQLCTINSIDLIKKRNINQIIELMTETINIVKFTIPLSNDNLSKINNLQGKYLYYFSHLDEILIDVDDLDRSFERYLLCLEKQEDGFTLSKNNNFGFEDDILENSEFLIFKNYSSILLLKLLKKLRDIPNSPRFIDNPYFQKILKIYFKKFSLEDEIVIPKSINELEKILLSSLLYNYNSNLNFEKKLNYHFVIEDFILSDKDFDNKNLETIYRILFFASDIEDFKYSHITQILTNSKVVKNDYHEFFKLAIFDLFINKFKNSKFDDELNTILEKISTYVLQNTFDFHLVSICSKIFINISLIFSTHQKKINKAKDLYALFILLNNFDILESNYQKINNKLLENFNFTKEYVRTSFLNDFFIIKDFELYQELEFLDKKVKNNSLNIEETINILTQFLSTKVFYNLCKIHISQSNHNDFFDFEFEKYIIKIDHKYLICFLFPKIHENSFYKILEHNKKFIKDEISKIFKHFNQKDLTSFLLDDDDLTF
;
A
#
# COMPACT_ATOMS: atom_id res chain seq x y z
N MET A 1 20.59 -21.77 52.12
CA MET A 1 19.91 -21.48 53.40
C MET A 1 19.49 -20.03 53.37
N SER A 2 18.17 -19.84 53.52
CA SER A 2 17.39 -18.60 53.78
C SER A 2 17.80 -17.29 53.10
N ASN A 3 16.89 -16.76 52.29
CA ASN A 3 16.23 -15.49 52.61
C ASN A 3 14.90 -15.38 51.85
N ASP A 4 13.92 -16.18 52.28
CA ASP A 4 12.49 -16.05 51.93
C ASP A 4 11.75 -15.05 52.85
N GLU A 5 12.45 -14.23 53.64
CA GLU A 5 11.85 -13.38 54.69
C GLU A 5 11.79 -11.87 54.37
N GLN A 6 11.88 -11.47 53.09
CA GLN A 6 11.62 -10.06 52.72
C GLN A 6 10.20 -9.78 52.21
N ILE A 7 9.31 -10.77 52.23
CA ILE A 7 7.94 -10.60 51.69
C ILE A 7 7.01 -9.83 52.64
N ASN A 8 7.32 -9.69 53.94
CA ASN A 8 6.28 -9.30 54.90
C ASN A 8 6.50 -8.05 55.77
N ASN A 9 7.56 -7.24 55.61
CA ASN A 9 7.72 -6.06 56.49
C ASN A 9 8.29 -4.81 55.80
N SER A 10 7.52 -4.24 54.87
CA SER A 10 7.44 -2.79 54.60
C SER A 10 6.26 -2.54 53.66
N PRO A 11 5.53 -1.40 53.74
CA PRO A 11 4.66 -0.99 52.65
C PRO A 11 5.57 -0.49 51.52
N ASN A 12 6.22 -1.42 50.82
CA ASN A 12 7.04 -1.11 49.66
C ASN A 12 6.10 -0.60 48.56
N PHE A 13 6.07 0.72 48.40
CA PHE A 13 5.81 1.35 47.11
C PHE A 13 6.89 0.83 46.14
N SER A 14 6.58 -0.29 45.50
CA SER A 14 7.31 -0.79 44.34
C SER A 14 6.77 -0.06 43.12
N LEU A 15 7.63 0.68 42.41
CA LEU A 15 7.31 1.24 41.08
C LEU A 15 7.15 0.15 40.02
N TYR A 16 7.49 -1.09 40.35
CA TYR A 16 7.41 -2.26 39.48
C TYR A 16 6.25 -3.17 39.89
N THR A 17 5.54 -3.70 38.90
CA THR A 17 4.62 -4.82 39.05
C THR A 17 5.38 -6.09 39.47
N LYS A 18 4.66 -7.10 39.99
CA LYS A 18 5.26 -8.39 40.41
C LYS A 18 6.07 -9.07 39.28
N ASN A 19 5.64 -8.93 38.02
CA ASN A 19 6.36 -9.49 36.86
C ASN A 19 7.64 -8.69 36.56
N GLU A 20 7.59 -7.36 36.64
CA GLU A 20 8.76 -6.51 36.40
C GLU A 20 9.84 -6.70 37.48
N PHE A 21 9.47 -6.99 38.72
CA PHE A 21 10.43 -7.32 39.78
C PHE A 21 11.21 -8.61 39.49
N LEU A 22 10.60 -9.61 38.83
CA LEU A 22 11.27 -10.84 38.41
C LEU A 22 12.20 -10.62 37.20
N GLN A 23 11.94 -9.60 36.39
CA GLN A 23 12.68 -9.28 35.16
C GLN A 23 13.61 -8.06 35.31
N GLN A 24 13.84 -7.58 36.54
CA GLN A 24 14.55 -6.34 36.84
C GLN A 24 15.94 -6.25 36.17
N LYS A 25 16.69 -7.34 36.15
CA LYS A 25 18.01 -7.40 35.47
C LYS A 25 17.92 -7.05 33.97
N PHE A 26 16.88 -7.51 33.28
CA PHE A 26 16.68 -7.23 31.86
C PHE A 26 16.25 -5.78 31.63
N ILE A 27 15.48 -5.21 32.55
CA ILE A 27 15.07 -3.79 32.53
C ILE A 27 16.29 -2.89 32.76
N ASP A 28 17.18 -3.26 33.69
CA ASP A 28 18.40 -2.51 33.97
C ASP A 28 19.35 -2.47 32.75
N GLU A 29 19.44 -3.57 32.00
CA GLU A 29 20.19 -3.62 30.73
C GLU A 29 19.62 -2.65 29.68
N ILE A 30 18.29 -2.60 29.53
CA ILE A 30 17.59 -1.65 28.63
C ILE A 30 17.92 -0.21 29.04
N MET A 31 17.83 0.11 30.33
CA MET A 31 18.10 1.45 30.85
C MET A 31 19.55 1.86 30.64
N SER A 32 20.50 0.95 30.89
CA SER A 32 21.93 1.20 30.66
C SER A 32 22.22 1.59 29.21
N ILE A 33 21.65 0.85 28.25
CA ILE A 33 21.79 1.15 26.81
C ILE A 33 21.10 2.47 26.46
N ALA A 34 19.89 2.71 26.97
CA ALA A 34 19.16 3.94 26.73
C ALA A 34 19.92 5.20 27.20
N TYR A 35 20.58 5.11 28.36
CA TYR A 35 21.45 6.18 28.86
C TYR A 35 22.72 6.33 28.01
N LYS A 36 23.38 5.22 27.63
CA LYS A 36 24.60 5.24 26.81
C LYS A 36 24.43 6.02 25.49
N TYR A 37 23.28 5.87 24.84
CA TYR A 37 22.97 6.52 23.57
C TYR A 37 22.21 7.85 23.71
N ASN A 38 22.03 8.37 24.94
CA ASN A 38 21.26 9.58 25.23
C ASN A 38 19.86 9.57 24.61
N ILE A 39 19.19 8.41 24.65
CA ILE A 39 17.86 8.21 24.07
C ILE A 39 16.79 8.93 24.92
N LEU A 40 16.97 8.98 26.24
CA LEU A 40 16.07 9.61 27.20
C LEU A 40 16.41 11.10 27.37
N LYS A 41 16.03 11.95 26.40
CA LYS A 41 16.14 13.41 26.52
C LYS A 41 14.77 13.98 26.92
N ASN A 42 14.61 14.26 28.22
CA ASN A 42 13.48 14.92 28.89
C ASN A 42 12.25 14.05 29.25
N GLU A 43 12.24 13.44 30.44
CA GLU A 43 11.00 13.18 31.19
C GLU A 43 11.21 13.35 32.70
N ASN A 44 10.19 13.87 33.39
CA ASN A 44 10.11 13.98 34.85
C ASN A 44 10.38 12.61 35.50
N GLN A 45 11.34 12.55 36.43
CA GLN A 45 11.80 11.34 37.14
C GLN A 45 10.71 10.59 37.94
N LEU A 46 9.48 11.11 38.00
CA LEU A 46 8.36 10.54 38.77
C LEU A 46 7.44 9.63 37.94
N ILE A 47 7.56 9.60 36.60
CA ILE A 47 6.65 8.81 35.73
C ILE A 47 7.40 8.21 34.52
N SER A 48 8.49 7.47 34.75
CA SER A 48 9.12 6.63 33.71
C SER A 48 8.49 5.24 33.74
N SER A 49 7.41 5.02 32.99
CA SER A 49 6.92 3.65 32.80
C SER A 49 7.93 2.89 31.93
N THR A 50 8.24 1.65 32.32
CA THR A 50 8.98 0.65 31.54
C THR A 50 8.47 0.58 30.09
N GLU A 51 7.18 0.81 29.89
CA GLU A 51 6.51 0.90 28.59
C GLU A 51 7.07 1.98 27.65
N LYS A 52 7.48 3.13 28.17
CA LYS A 52 8.04 4.20 27.34
C LYS A 52 9.45 3.89 26.88
N ASN A 53 10.24 3.21 27.71
CA ASN A 53 11.67 2.99 27.46
C ASN A 53 11.93 2.08 26.26
N TYR A 54 11.14 1.01 26.08
CA TYR A 54 11.31 0.13 24.91
C TYR A 54 10.90 0.82 23.60
N LEU A 55 9.84 1.64 23.61
CA LEU A 55 9.41 2.41 22.43
C LEU A 55 10.48 3.41 22.00
N TYR A 56 11.16 4.07 22.95
CA TYR A 56 12.24 4.98 22.61
C TYR A 56 13.42 4.26 21.93
N ILE A 57 13.77 3.05 22.37
CA ILE A 57 14.81 2.25 21.70
C ILE A 57 14.37 1.84 20.30
N ILE A 58 13.13 1.38 20.12
CA ILE A 58 12.59 1.06 18.80
C ILE A 58 12.67 2.29 17.87
N ASN A 59 12.22 3.46 18.34
CA ASN A 59 12.27 4.70 17.57
C ASN A 59 13.72 5.11 17.24
N TYR A 60 14.65 4.96 18.18
CA TYR A 60 16.07 5.23 17.95
C TYR A 60 16.64 4.32 16.85
N VAL A 61 16.32 3.03 16.87
CA VAL A 61 16.75 2.07 15.84
C VAL A 61 16.15 2.39 14.47
N LEU A 62 14.88 2.80 14.42
CA LEU A 62 14.25 3.28 13.18
C LEU A 62 14.93 4.54 12.63
N GLU A 63 15.36 5.46 13.50
CA GLU A 63 16.13 6.65 13.10
C GLU A 63 17.53 6.31 12.58
N LEU A 64 18.23 5.35 13.19
CA LEU A 64 19.52 4.86 12.67
C LEU A 64 19.36 4.26 11.27
N HIS A 65 18.34 3.43 11.09
CA HIS A 65 18.03 2.84 9.79
C HIS A 65 17.77 3.91 8.72
N LYS A 66 17.00 4.94 9.07
CA LYS A 66 16.70 6.08 8.19
C LYS A 66 17.96 6.82 7.75
N LYS A 67 18.90 7.05 8.67
CA LYS A 67 20.19 7.69 8.36
C LYS A 67 21.17 6.76 7.64
N ARG A 68 20.79 5.50 7.40
CA ARG A 68 21.66 4.42 6.89
C ARG A 68 22.91 4.25 7.75
N GLU A 69 22.75 4.49 9.05
CA GLU A 69 23.79 4.27 10.05
C GLU A 69 23.77 2.82 10.50
N ASN A 70 24.94 2.29 10.86
CA ASN A 70 25.05 0.91 11.33
C ASN A 70 24.41 0.78 12.72
N LEU A 71 23.65 -0.29 12.93
CA LEU A 71 23.12 -0.64 14.25
C LEU A 71 24.27 -1.04 15.19
N PRO A 72 24.39 -0.40 16.37
CA PRO A 72 25.38 -0.81 17.37
C PRO A 72 25.17 -2.25 17.85
N SER A 73 26.26 -2.97 18.07
CA SER A 73 26.23 -4.41 18.40
C SER A 73 25.60 -4.72 19.75
N ASP A 74 25.66 -3.80 20.71
CA ASP A 74 25.00 -3.93 22.01
C ASP A 74 23.48 -3.73 21.91
N ILE A 75 23.01 -2.82 21.06
CA ILE A 75 21.58 -2.69 20.73
C ILE A 75 21.11 -3.93 19.98
N GLU A 76 21.84 -4.39 18.96
CA GLU A 76 21.53 -5.64 18.26
C GLU A 76 21.43 -6.83 19.24
N ASN A 77 22.38 -6.92 20.18
CA ASN A 77 22.35 -7.95 21.23
C ASN A 77 21.13 -7.84 22.15
N LEU A 78 20.64 -6.63 22.43
CA LEU A 78 19.40 -6.41 23.18
C LEU A 78 18.19 -7.02 22.44
N PHE A 79 18.05 -6.77 21.13
CA PHE A 79 16.98 -7.35 20.30
C PHE A 79 17.05 -8.88 20.23
N LEU A 80 18.27 -9.44 20.24
CA LEU A 80 18.48 -10.88 20.09
C LEU A 80 18.36 -11.65 21.39
N ASN A 81 18.83 -11.13 22.52
CA ASN A 81 19.06 -11.95 23.72
C ASN A 81 18.30 -11.48 24.97
N ASN A 82 17.72 -10.27 24.99
CA ASN A 82 16.97 -9.78 26.15
C ASN A 82 15.52 -10.27 26.11
N ILE A 83 15.14 -11.06 27.11
CA ILE A 83 13.84 -11.76 27.18
C ILE A 83 12.69 -10.76 27.30
N PHE A 84 12.77 -9.84 28.26
CA PHE A 84 11.73 -8.82 28.49
C PHE A 84 11.54 -7.94 27.25
N PHE A 85 12.63 -7.47 26.65
CA PHE A 85 12.55 -6.62 25.47
C PHE A 85 11.92 -7.34 24.27
N LYS A 86 12.23 -8.63 24.05
CA LYS A 86 11.58 -9.42 23.01
C LYS A 86 10.07 -9.58 23.23
N GLU A 87 9.65 -9.81 24.47
CA GLU A 87 8.22 -9.89 24.81
C GLU A 87 7.50 -8.59 24.41
N GLN A 88 8.06 -7.44 24.78
CA GLN A 88 7.52 -6.12 24.43
C GLN A 88 7.54 -5.86 22.91
N ILE A 89 8.59 -6.27 22.21
CA ILE A 89 8.66 -6.19 20.74
C ILE A 89 7.55 -7.03 20.10
N ASN A 90 7.37 -8.28 20.52
CA ASN A 90 6.36 -9.15 19.94
C ASN A 90 4.95 -8.56 20.12
N GLN A 91 4.65 -8.02 21.30
CA GLN A 91 3.37 -7.33 21.56
C GLN A 91 3.20 -6.08 20.68
N PHE A 92 4.25 -5.27 20.55
CA PHE A 92 4.24 -4.09 19.69
C PHE A 92 3.97 -4.45 18.22
N LEU A 93 4.65 -5.48 17.70
CA LEU A 93 4.53 -5.90 16.30
C LEU A 93 3.18 -6.57 16.02
N GLU A 94 2.68 -7.46 16.88
CA GLU A 94 1.34 -8.06 16.70
C GLU A 94 0.24 -7.00 16.66
N LYS A 95 0.28 -6.03 17.58
CA LYS A 95 -0.69 -4.92 17.58
C LYS A 95 -0.65 -4.12 16.27
N LYS A 96 0.56 -3.88 15.75
CA LYS A 96 0.75 -3.16 14.49
C LYS A 96 0.23 -3.97 13.30
N LEU A 97 0.46 -5.28 13.30
CA LEU A 97 -0.02 -6.22 12.28
C LEU A 97 -1.55 -6.30 12.23
N ILE A 98 -2.22 -6.34 13.38
CA ILE A 98 -3.70 -6.36 13.47
C ILE A 98 -4.31 -5.08 12.88
N ASN A 99 -3.66 -3.93 13.07
CA ASN A 99 -4.21 -2.65 12.66
C ASN A 99 -4.07 -2.37 11.16
N LEU A 100 -3.11 -3.02 10.46
CA LEU A 100 -2.83 -2.78 9.03
C LEU A 100 -4.07 -2.75 8.11
N ILE A 101 -5.01 -3.67 8.33
CA ILE A 101 -6.24 -3.80 7.53
C ILE A 101 -7.44 -3.10 8.21
N LYS A 102 -7.40 -2.96 9.55
CA LYS A 102 -8.57 -2.50 10.32
C LYS A 102 -8.69 -0.97 10.39
N ASP A 103 -7.59 -0.24 10.24
CA ASP A 103 -7.54 1.22 10.41
C ASP A 103 -7.25 1.94 9.07
N ASP A 104 -8.16 2.82 8.67
CA ASP A 104 -8.05 3.66 7.47
C ASP A 104 -6.96 4.73 7.59
N ASN A 105 -6.50 5.04 8.80
CA ASN A 105 -5.47 6.06 9.04
C ASN A 105 -4.04 5.54 8.94
N ILE A 106 -3.86 4.24 8.74
CA ILE A 106 -2.54 3.61 8.68
C ILE A 106 -2.01 3.64 7.25
N HIS A 107 -0.75 4.04 7.12
CA HIS A 107 0.04 3.85 5.91
C HIS A 107 0.51 2.40 5.87
N PHE A 108 -0.22 1.55 5.14
CA PHE A 108 -0.04 0.09 5.17
C PHE A 108 1.43 -0.28 4.93
N ILE A 109 2.06 0.27 3.89
CA ILE A 109 3.43 -0.10 3.55
C ILE A 109 4.46 0.39 4.55
N LYS A 110 4.29 1.61 5.07
CA LYS A 110 5.15 2.14 6.13
C LYS A 110 5.19 1.16 7.30
N ASP A 111 4.00 0.69 7.67
CA ASP A 111 3.87 -0.18 8.81
C ASP A 111 4.42 -1.59 8.55
N ILE A 112 4.26 -2.11 7.34
CA ILE A 112 4.93 -3.33 6.86
C ILE A 112 6.45 -3.19 6.88
N ASN A 113 7.01 -2.04 6.48
CA ASN A 113 8.46 -1.83 6.48
C ASN A 113 9.03 -1.80 7.90
N VAL A 114 8.33 -1.15 8.84
CA VAL A 114 8.68 -1.19 10.26
C VAL A 114 8.62 -2.62 10.79
N LEU A 115 7.54 -3.37 10.48
CA LEU A 115 7.39 -4.77 10.89
C LEU A 115 8.53 -5.63 10.34
N ALA A 116 8.82 -5.52 9.05
CA ALA A 116 9.88 -6.27 8.38
C ALA A 116 11.26 -5.92 8.96
N TYR A 117 11.59 -4.64 9.09
CA TYR A 117 12.89 -4.21 9.59
C TYR A 117 13.16 -4.67 11.03
N ILE A 118 12.21 -4.44 11.95
CA ILE A 118 12.39 -4.86 13.34
C ILE A 118 12.54 -6.39 13.42
N SER A 119 11.76 -7.13 12.64
CA SER A 119 11.80 -8.59 12.61
C SER A 119 13.07 -9.15 11.95
N THR A 120 13.86 -8.35 11.23
CA THR A 120 15.11 -8.80 10.57
C THR A 120 16.37 -8.39 11.32
N ILE A 121 16.26 -7.67 12.45
CA ILE A 121 17.41 -7.29 13.28
C ILE A 121 18.20 -8.55 13.69
N GLY A 122 19.50 -8.54 13.42
CA GLY A 122 20.41 -9.68 13.60
C GLY A 122 20.85 -10.34 12.29
N SER A 123 20.04 -10.27 11.23
CA SER A 123 20.37 -10.86 9.93
C SER A 123 21.30 -9.99 9.08
N LYS A 124 21.35 -8.68 9.35
CA LYS A 124 22.00 -7.63 8.54
C LYS A 124 21.40 -7.42 7.15
N GLU A 125 20.28 -8.07 6.85
CA GLU A 125 19.60 -8.00 5.56
C GLU A 125 18.30 -7.19 5.70
N TYR A 126 17.94 -6.50 4.61
CA TYR A 126 16.74 -5.68 4.53
C TYR A 126 15.79 -6.32 3.51
N ILE A 127 14.66 -6.84 4.00
CA ILE A 127 13.66 -7.49 3.13
C ILE A 127 13.10 -6.50 2.12
N LEU A 128 12.87 -5.25 2.54
CA LEU A 128 12.41 -4.16 1.69
C LEU A 128 13.57 -3.18 1.46
N ASN A 129 13.84 -2.87 0.20
CA ASN A 129 14.79 -1.82 -0.15
C ASN A 129 14.15 -0.43 0.05
N SER A 130 14.92 0.64 -0.21
CA SER A 130 14.43 2.03 -0.12
C SER A 130 13.29 2.39 -1.07
N TYR A 131 12.96 1.51 -2.03
CA TYR A 131 11.85 1.64 -2.97
C TYR A 131 10.64 0.80 -2.55
N TYR A 132 10.70 0.14 -1.39
CA TYR A 132 9.71 -0.86 -0.95
C TYR A 132 9.49 -1.96 -1.99
N GLU A 133 10.54 -2.23 -2.77
CA GLU A 133 10.67 -3.48 -3.50
C GLU A 133 11.33 -4.47 -2.55
N TYR A 134 10.80 -5.68 -2.53
CA TYR A 134 11.37 -6.72 -1.70
C TYR A 134 12.46 -7.46 -2.46
N ASP A 135 13.49 -7.84 -1.73
CA ASP A 135 14.59 -8.65 -2.24
C ASP A 135 14.39 -10.10 -1.80
N LEU A 136 14.10 -10.98 -2.76
CA LEU A 136 13.94 -12.41 -2.53
C LEU A 136 15.21 -13.03 -1.91
N THR A 137 16.38 -12.52 -2.27
CA THR A 137 17.67 -12.94 -1.72
C THR A 137 17.79 -12.55 -0.26
N ALA A 138 17.33 -11.35 0.10
CA ALA A 138 17.30 -10.90 1.49
C ALA A 138 16.33 -11.73 2.32
N ILE A 139 15.14 -12.04 1.78
CA ILE A 139 14.16 -12.92 2.43
C ILE A 139 14.78 -14.31 2.70
N GLU A 140 15.40 -14.92 1.70
CA GLU A 140 16.05 -16.22 1.85
C GLU A 140 17.10 -16.19 2.97
N LYS A 141 18.00 -15.18 2.97
CA LYS A 141 19.03 -15.05 4.01
C LYS A 141 18.46 -14.82 5.40
N VAL A 142 17.38 -14.05 5.52
CA VAL A 142 16.68 -13.85 6.79
C VAL A 142 16.11 -15.17 7.30
N PHE A 143 15.52 -15.99 6.42
CA PHE A 143 15.05 -17.32 6.78
C PHE A 143 16.19 -18.23 7.24
N ARG A 144 17.32 -18.25 6.54
CA ARG A 144 18.52 -18.99 6.99
C ARG A 144 19.01 -18.51 8.36
N PHE A 145 18.95 -17.21 8.64
CA PHE A 145 19.28 -16.67 9.95
C PHE A 145 18.36 -17.24 11.03
N TYR A 146 17.03 -17.19 10.83
CA TYR A 146 16.06 -17.72 11.78
C TYR A 146 16.20 -19.23 11.99
N GLU A 147 16.35 -20.02 10.92
CA GLU A 147 16.54 -21.47 10.97
C GLU A 147 17.74 -21.84 11.87
N ASN A 148 18.90 -21.22 11.63
CA ASN A 148 20.10 -21.47 12.41
C ASN A 148 19.99 -20.97 13.85
N TYR A 149 19.41 -19.77 14.05
CA TYR A 149 19.33 -19.16 15.36
C TYR A 149 18.34 -19.90 16.27
N LEU A 150 17.15 -20.24 15.76
CA LEU A 150 16.15 -21.04 16.46
C LEU A 150 16.71 -22.40 16.85
N GLN A 151 17.42 -23.07 15.95
CA GLN A 151 18.03 -24.37 16.24
C GLN A 151 19.06 -24.27 17.38
N LYS A 152 19.89 -23.22 17.37
CA LYS A 152 20.87 -22.98 18.44
C LYS A 152 20.21 -22.72 19.79
N ILE A 153 19.29 -21.77 19.86
CA ILE A 153 18.68 -21.35 21.13
C ILE A 153 17.71 -22.40 21.70
N PHE A 154 17.19 -23.31 20.87
CA PHE A 154 16.34 -24.40 21.32
C PHE A 154 17.04 -25.29 22.36
N PHE A 155 18.33 -25.59 22.16
CA PHE A 155 19.12 -26.39 23.10
C PHE A 155 19.62 -25.59 24.30
N ASP A 156 19.85 -24.28 24.13
CA ASP A 156 20.48 -23.44 25.15
C ASP A 156 19.49 -22.78 26.12
N LYS A 157 18.37 -22.23 25.60
CA LYS A 157 17.47 -21.31 26.33
C LYS A 157 16.02 -21.44 25.85
N LYS A 158 15.22 -22.27 26.52
CA LYS A 158 13.83 -22.56 26.16
C LYS A 158 12.92 -21.31 26.09
N GLU A 159 13.04 -20.39 27.05
CA GLU A 159 12.22 -19.17 27.09
C GLU A 159 12.55 -18.22 25.92
N LEU A 160 13.85 -18.01 25.67
CA LEU A 160 14.32 -17.22 24.54
C LEU A 160 13.90 -17.82 23.19
N PHE A 161 13.92 -19.16 23.10
CA PHE A 161 13.41 -19.88 21.95
C PHE A 161 11.95 -19.55 21.67
N LEU A 162 11.06 -19.61 22.67
CA LEU A 162 9.63 -19.34 22.48
C LEU A 162 9.39 -17.92 21.97
N LEU A 163 10.01 -16.91 22.59
CA LEU A 163 9.86 -15.52 22.17
C LEU A 163 10.43 -15.25 20.77
N THR A 164 11.55 -15.89 20.43
CA THR A 164 12.14 -15.77 19.08
C THR A 164 11.32 -16.50 18.03
N PHE A 165 10.70 -17.63 18.40
CA PHE A 165 9.78 -18.35 17.55
C PHE A 165 8.53 -17.52 17.26
N ASP A 166 7.96 -16.85 18.26
CA ASP A 166 6.84 -15.93 18.05
C ASP A 166 7.23 -14.75 17.13
N LEU A 167 8.45 -14.21 17.26
CA LEU A 167 8.97 -13.19 16.33
C LEU A 167 9.08 -13.74 14.89
N TYR A 168 9.50 -14.98 14.71
CA TYR A 168 9.51 -15.66 13.41
C TYR A 168 8.10 -15.84 12.83
N ILE A 169 7.11 -16.18 13.67
CA ILE A 169 5.70 -16.24 13.26
C ILE A 169 5.21 -14.86 12.81
N ILE A 170 5.55 -13.78 13.53
CA ILE A 170 5.22 -12.40 13.17
C ILE A 170 5.84 -12.02 11.81
N LEU A 171 7.09 -12.41 11.55
CA LEU A 171 7.72 -12.20 10.25
C LEU A 171 6.96 -12.88 9.12
N LEU A 172 6.58 -14.15 9.29
CA LEU A 172 5.80 -14.89 8.30
C LEU A 172 4.42 -14.24 8.07
N LYS A 173 3.74 -13.80 9.13
CA LYS A 173 2.47 -13.03 9.01
C LYS A 173 2.68 -11.71 8.26
N THR A 174 3.79 -11.02 8.52
CA THR A 174 4.17 -9.78 7.83
C THR A 174 4.35 -10.01 6.32
N LEU A 175 4.98 -11.12 5.94
CA LEU A 175 5.12 -11.52 4.53
C LEU A 175 3.78 -11.88 3.88
N ILE A 176 2.85 -12.53 4.61
CA ILE A 176 1.48 -12.75 4.11
C ILE A 176 0.80 -11.41 3.82
N GLN A 177 0.91 -10.42 4.70
CA GLN A 177 0.34 -9.09 4.47
C GLN A 177 1.01 -8.36 3.31
N LEU A 178 2.33 -8.51 3.15
CA LEU A 178 3.04 -8.02 1.97
C LEU A 178 2.51 -8.67 0.68
N CYS A 179 2.24 -9.99 0.68
CA CYS A 179 1.60 -10.68 -0.44
C CYS A 179 0.20 -10.14 -0.74
N THR A 180 -0.59 -9.78 0.29
CA THR A 180 -1.90 -9.13 0.11
C THR A 180 -1.78 -7.81 -0.65
N ILE A 181 -0.84 -6.93 -0.31
CA ILE A 181 -0.60 -5.70 -1.10
C ILE A 181 -0.07 -6.04 -2.50
N ASN A 182 0.85 -6.98 -2.61
CA ASN A 182 1.37 -7.34 -3.93
C ASN A 182 0.29 -7.93 -4.84
N SER A 183 -0.81 -8.46 -4.28
CA SER A 183 -1.92 -9.01 -5.06
C SER A 183 -2.70 -7.94 -5.83
N ILE A 184 -2.68 -6.69 -5.34
CA ILE A 184 -3.30 -5.54 -5.99
C ILE A 184 -2.35 -4.83 -6.97
N ASP A 185 -1.03 -5.00 -6.83
CA ASP A 185 -0.03 -4.42 -7.73
C ASP A 185 0.17 -5.29 -9.00
N LEU A 186 -0.12 -4.71 -10.17
CA LEU A 186 0.00 -5.36 -11.48
C LEU A 186 1.39 -5.93 -11.78
N ILE A 187 2.45 -5.32 -11.25
CA ILE A 187 3.85 -5.69 -11.52
C ILE A 187 4.36 -6.68 -10.47
N LYS A 188 3.97 -6.49 -9.20
CA LYS A 188 4.50 -7.29 -8.08
C LYS A 188 3.75 -8.61 -7.84
N LYS A 189 2.54 -8.77 -8.39
CA LYS A 189 1.73 -10.00 -8.24
C LYS A 189 2.47 -11.28 -8.65
N ARG A 190 3.32 -11.23 -9.69
CA ARG A 190 4.09 -12.38 -10.19
C ARG A 190 5.07 -12.99 -9.17
N ASN A 191 5.52 -12.19 -8.21
CA ASN A 191 6.53 -12.59 -7.24
C ASN A 191 5.89 -13.21 -5.97
N ILE A 192 4.56 -13.18 -5.82
CA ILE A 192 3.86 -13.79 -4.67
C ILE A 192 4.17 -15.28 -4.55
N ASN A 193 4.16 -16.01 -5.67
CA ASN A 193 4.45 -17.44 -5.67
C ASN A 193 5.88 -17.73 -5.19
N GLN A 194 6.85 -16.88 -5.52
CA GLN A 194 8.23 -17.02 -5.06
C GLN A 194 8.35 -16.78 -3.54
N ILE A 195 7.62 -15.81 -2.99
CA ILE A 195 7.57 -15.61 -1.53
C ILE A 195 6.94 -16.84 -0.85
N ILE A 196 5.84 -17.36 -1.38
CA ILE A 196 5.15 -18.54 -0.84
C ILE A 196 6.07 -19.77 -0.89
N GLU A 197 6.83 -19.96 -1.96
CA GLU A 197 7.81 -21.03 -2.08
C GLU A 197 8.90 -20.93 -1.00
N LEU A 198 9.51 -19.74 -0.83
CA LEU A 198 10.50 -19.51 0.22
C LEU A 198 9.93 -19.74 1.62
N MET A 199 8.70 -19.26 1.88
CA MET A 199 7.99 -19.50 3.14
C MET A 199 7.75 -20.99 3.38
N THR A 200 7.35 -21.73 2.34
CA THR A 200 7.12 -23.18 2.41
C THR A 200 8.41 -23.91 2.76
N GLU A 201 9.51 -23.53 2.11
CA GLU A 201 10.82 -24.11 2.33
C GLU A 201 11.32 -23.90 3.76
N THR A 202 11.34 -22.64 4.23
CA THR A 202 11.83 -22.33 5.59
C THR A 202 11.00 -23.03 6.66
N ILE A 203 9.68 -23.09 6.49
CA ILE A 203 8.80 -23.77 7.42
C ILE A 203 9.15 -25.27 7.48
N ASN A 204 9.37 -25.90 6.33
CA ASN A 204 9.74 -27.31 6.31
C ASN A 204 11.09 -27.54 6.99
N ILE A 205 12.08 -26.68 6.76
CA ILE A 205 13.39 -26.77 7.41
C ILE A 205 13.24 -26.65 8.93
N VAL A 206 12.51 -25.66 9.43
CA VAL A 206 12.27 -25.50 10.88
C VAL A 206 11.59 -26.74 11.47
N LYS A 207 10.59 -27.31 10.80
CA LYS A 207 9.91 -28.54 11.26
C LYS A 207 10.81 -29.76 11.30
N PHE A 208 11.71 -29.91 10.34
CA PHE A 208 12.60 -31.08 10.25
C PHE A 208 13.85 -30.94 11.12
N THR A 209 14.30 -29.73 11.42
CA THR A 209 15.53 -29.47 12.16
C THR A 209 15.31 -29.27 13.66
N ILE A 210 14.10 -28.87 14.08
CA ILE A 210 13.77 -28.54 15.47
C ILE A 210 12.58 -29.38 15.93
N PRO A 211 12.67 -30.09 17.07
CA PRO A 211 11.55 -30.86 17.61
C PRO A 211 10.54 -29.92 18.29
N LEU A 212 9.67 -29.32 17.47
CA LEU A 212 8.63 -28.38 17.90
C LEU A 212 7.55 -29.06 18.74
N SER A 213 6.97 -28.31 19.70
CA SER A 213 5.76 -28.72 20.41
C SER A 213 4.55 -28.75 19.48
N ASN A 214 3.48 -29.43 19.89
CA ASN A 214 2.21 -29.45 19.14
C ASN A 214 1.66 -28.05 18.89
N ASP A 215 1.77 -27.14 19.87
CA ASP A 215 1.31 -25.76 19.74
C ASP A 215 2.11 -25.00 18.68
N ASN A 216 3.44 -25.14 18.70
CA ASN A 216 4.33 -24.51 17.72
C ASN A 216 4.13 -25.07 16.31
N LEU A 217 3.93 -26.39 16.19
CA LEU A 217 3.56 -27.04 14.93
C LEU A 217 2.22 -26.51 14.41
N SER A 218 1.24 -26.34 15.29
CA SER A 218 -0.09 -25.82 14.94
C SER A 218 -0.02 -24.39 14.41
N LYS A 219 0.75 -23.50 15.06
CA LYS A 219 1.00 -22.12 14.60
C LYS A 219 1.58 -22.09 13.19
N ILE A 220 2.62 -22.89 12.94
CA ILE A 220 3.29 -22.92 11.63
C ILE A 220 2.39 -23.57 10.55
N ASN A 221 1.73 -24.68 10.86
CA ASN A 221 0.81 -25.34 9.93
C ASN A 221 -0.35 -24.42 9.54
N ASN A 222 -0.86 -23.63 10.49
CA ASN A 222 -1.90 -22.64 10.22
C ASN A 222 -1.44 -21.58 9.21
N LEU A 223 -0.21 -21.06 9.32
CA LEU A 223 0.34 -20.13 8.34
C LEU A 223 0.47 -20.76 6.95
N GLN A 224 0.88 -22.04 6.90
CA GLN A 224 0.92 -22.79 5.64
C GLN A 224 -0.46 -22.94 5.00
N GLY A 225 -1.46 -23.29 5.81
CA GLY A 225 -2.84 -23.34 5.35
C GLY A 225 -3.30 -21.98 4.81
N LYS A 226 -3.11 -20.92 5.59
CA LYS A 226 -3.51 -19.53 5.25
C LYS A 226 -3.04 -19.10 3.87
N TYR A 227 -1.75 -19.15 3.56
CA TYR A 227 -1.30 -18.67 2.24
C TYR A 227 -1.83 -19.53 1.08
N LEU A 228 -2.12 -20.81 1.29
CA LEU A 228 -2.69 -21.68 0.25
C LEU A 228 -4.11 -21.23 -0.11
N TYR A 229 -5.00 -21.09 0.87
CA TYR A 229 -6.39 -20.68 0.55
C TYR A 229 -6.54 -19.19 0.27
N TYR A 230 -5.63 -18.34 0.79
CA TYR A 230 -5.61 -16.91 0.49
C TYR A 230 -5.14 -16.62 -0.93
N PHE A 231 -4.09 -17.27 -1.44
CA PHE A 231 -3.42 -16.82 -2.67
C PHE A 231 -3.55 -17.75 -3.88
N SER A 232 -4.01 -18.99 -3.74
CA SER A 232 -4.17 -19.92 -4.89
C SER A 232 -5.09 -19.38 -5.99
N HIS A 233 -6.00 -18.45 -5.68
CA HIS A 233 -6.89 -17.82 -6.66
C HIS A 233 -6.20 -16.72 -7.51
N LEU A 234 -4.95 -16.37 -7.22
CA LEU A 234 -4.18 -15.35 -7.94
C LEU A 234 -3.49 -15.88 -9.20
N ASP A 235 -3.31 -17.20 -9.29
CA ASP A 235 -2.66 -17.87 -10.42
C ASP A 235 -3.27 -17.46 -11.77
N GLU A 236 -2.42 -17.03 -12.70
CA GLU A 236 -2.85 -16.65 -14.05
C GLU A 236 -2.99 -17.89 -14.92
N ILE A 237 -4.21 -18.42 -14.94
CA ILE A 237 -4.59 -19.54 -15.80
C ILE A 237 -5.10 -18.99 -17.12
N LEU A 238 -4.33 -19.15 -18.21
CA LEU A 238 -4.82 -18.85 -19.55
C LEU A 238 -5.86 -19.90 -19.96
N ILE A 239 -6.93 -19.47 -20.62
CA ILE A 239 -7.87 -20.41 -21.24
C ILE A 239 -7.31 -20.79 -22.61
N ASP A 240 -6.97 -22.05 -22.74
CA ASP A 240 -6.70 -22.67 -24.02
C ASP A 240 -8.03 -23.05 -24.65
N VAL A 241 -8.41 -22.35 -25.73
CA VAL A 241 -9.68 -22.58 -26.42
C VAL A 241 -9.69 -23.94 -27.14
N ASP A 242 -8.50 -24.42 -27.53
CA ASP A 242 -8.34 -25.71 -28.21
C ASP A 242 -8.31 -26.87 -27.20
N ASP A 243 -7.91 -26.60 -25.95
CA ASP A 243 -7.84 -27.57 -24.84
C ASP A 243 -8.42 -27.00 -23.53
N LEU A 244 -9.75 -26.97 -23.47
CA LEU A 244 -10.48 -26.54 -22.28
C LEU A 244 -10.25 -27.47 -21.09
N ASP A 245 -9.99 -28.76 -21.31
CA ASP A 245 -9.77 -29.75 -20.26
C ASP A 245 -8.54 -29.37 -19.43
N ARG A 246 -7.42 -29.10 -20.09
CA ARG A 246 -6.19 -28.64 -19.41
C ARG A 246 -6.41 -27.35 -18.63
N SER A 247 -7.21 -26.44 -19.18
CA SER A 247 -7.57 -25.19 -18.50
C SER A 247 -8.36 -25.47 -17.21
N PHE A 248 -9.37 -26.34 -17.29
CA PHE A 248 -10.18 -26.72 -16.13
C PHE A 248 -9.41 -27.53 -15.09
N GLU A 249 -8.50 -28.42 -15.48
CA GLU A 249 -7.62 -29.13 -14.55
C GLU A 249 -6.79 -28.17 -13.68
N ARG A 250 -6.29 -27.08 -14.26
CA ARG A 250 -5.55 -26.06 -13.50
C ARG A 250 -6.45 -25.33 -12.51
N TYR A 251 -7.67 -24.97 -12.90
CA TYR A 251 -8.65 -24.36 -11.99
C TYR A 251 -9.06 -25.31 -10.87
N LEU A 252 -9.23 -26.58 -11.19
CA LEU A 252 -9.51 -27.65 -10.23
C LEU A 252 -8.38 -27.79 -9.21
N LEU A 253 -7.12 -27.83 -9.67
CA LEU A 253 -5.95 -27.88 -8.79
C LEU A 253 -5.89 -26.68 -7.83
N CYS A 254 -6.19 -25.47 -8.32
CA CYS A 254 -6.25 -24.28 -7.46
C CYS A 254 -7.36 -24.42 -6.40
N LEU A 255 -8.53 -24.95 -6.76
CA LEU A 255 -9.63 -25.17 -5.81
C LEU A 255 -9.27 -26.22 -4.76
N GLU A 256 -8.65 -27.33 -5.16
CA GLU A 256 -8.15 -28.39 -4.26
C GLU A 256 -7.10 -27.84 -3.29
N LYS A 257 -6.15 -27.01 -3.77
CA LYS A 257 -5.17 -26.32 -2.90
C LYS A 257 -5.85 -25.43 -1.85
N GLN A 258 -6.92 -24.71 -2.22
CA GLN A 258 -7.65 -23.89 -1.25
C GLN A 258 -8.36 -24.76 -0.20
N GLU A 259 -8.97 -25.87 -0.61
CA GLU A 259 -9.60 -26.81 0.32
C GLU A 259 -8.58 -27.44 1.28
N ASP A 260 -7.44 -27.90 0.75
CA ASP A 260 -6.34 -28.46 1.55
C ASP A 260 -5.81 -27.42 2.53
N GLY A 261 -5.60 -26.19 2.07
CA GLY A 261 -5.15 -25.08 2.92
C GLY A 261 -6.09 -24.79 4.07
N PHE A 262 -7.39 -24.65 3.81
CA PHE A 262 -8.39 -24.40 4.86
C PHE A 262 -8.48 -25.59 5.83
N THR A 263 -8.47 -26.82 5.30
CA THR A 263 -8.54 -28.03 6.12
C THR A 263 -7.30 -28.17 7.01
N LEU A 264 -6.12 -27.82 6.51
CA LEU A 264 -4.89 -27.77 7.30
C LEU A 264 -5.00 -26.77 8.45
N SER A 265 -5.46 -25.54 8.19
CA SER A 265 -5.66 -24.53 9.24
C SER A 265 -6.69 -24.98 10.27
N LYS A 266 -7.84 -25.51 9.83
CA LYS A 266 -8.89 -26.02 10.71
C LYS A 266 -8.41 -27.16 11.61
N ASN A 267 -7.72 -28.15 11.04
CA ASN A 267 -7.19 -29.30 11.80
C ASN A 267 -6.11 -28.91 12.83
N ASN A 268 -5.53 -27.71 12.69
CA ASN A 268 -4.55 -27.14 13.62
C ASN A 268 -5.16 -26.02 14.49
N ASN A 269 -6.49 -26.00 14.67
CA ASN A 269 -7.22 -25.03 15.49
C ASN A 269 -6.87 -23.56 15.17
N PHE A 270 -6.61 -23.26 13.89
CA PHE A 270 -6.16 -21.95 13.45
C PHE A 270 -4.95 -21.41 14.22
N GLY A 271 -4.05 -22.30 14.67
CA GLY A 271 -2.85 -21.93 15.41
C GLY A 271 -3.09 -21.44 16.84
N PHE A 272 -4.27 -21.70 17.42
CA PHE A 272 -4.70 -21.22 18.75
C PHE A 272 -4.71 -19.69 18.86
N GLU A 273 -5.04 -18.99 17.76
CA GLU A 273 -5.18 -17.53 17.77
C GLU A 273 -6.57 -17.15 18.32
N ASP A 274 -6.60 -16.46 19.48
CA ASP A 274 -7.83 -16.10 20.19
C ASP A 274 -8.77 -15.18 19.37
N ASP A 275 -8.22 -14.41 18.43
CA ASP A 275 -8.95 -13.46 17.60
C ASP A 275 -9.64 -14.09 16.36
N ILE A 276 -9.40 -15.38 16.10
CA ILE A 276 -9.90 -16.04 14.89
C ILE A 276 -11.15 -16.86 15.16
N LEU A 277 -12.26 -16.45 14.54
CA LEU A 277 -13.47 -17.25 14.48
C LEU A 277 -13.40 -18.18 13.26
N GLU A 278 -13.61 -19.48 13.46
CA GLU A 278 -13.66 -20.46 12.35
C GLU A 278 -14.65 -20.02 11.27
N ASN A 279 -15.79 -19.46 11.67
CA ASN A 279 -16.81 -18.96 10.76
C ASN A 279 -16.30 -17.81 9.88
N SER A 280 -15.50 -16.88 10.42
CA SER A 280 -14.93 -15.80 9.60
C SER A 280 -13.93 -16.33 8.59
N GLU A 281 -13.07 -17.28 8.99
CA GLU A 281 -12.09 -17.89 8.07
C GLU A 281 -12.76 -18.73 7.00
N PHE A 282 -13.83 -19.46 7.34
CA PHE A 282 -14.63 -20.20 6.37
C PHE A 282 -15.23 -19.28 5.30
N LEU A 283 -15.66 -18.07 5.69
CA LEU A 283 -16.22 -17.09 4.77
C LEU A 283 -15.14 -16.46 3.89
N ILE A 284 -13.92 -16.25 4.41
CA ILE A 284 -12.76 -15.85 3.59
C ILE A 284 -12.43 -16.93 2.56
N PHE A 285 -12.37 -18.20 2.98
CA PHE A 285 -12.17 -19.34 2.09
C PHE A 285 -13.24 -19.40 1.00
N LYS A 286 -14.53 -19.34 1.37
CA LYS A 286 -15.65 -19.31 0.42
C LYS A 286 -15.54 -18.14 -0.56
N ASN A 287 -15.16 -16.96 -0.07
CA ASN A 287 -14.98 -15.76 -0.88
C ASN A 287 -13.89 -15.98 -1.93
N TYR A 288 -12.67 -16.39 -1.54
CA TYR A 288 -11.58 -16.61 -2.50
C TYR A 288 -11.85 -17.75 -3.49
N SER A 289 -12.51 -18.83 -3.08
CA SER A 289 -12.97 -19.87 -4.01
C SER A 289 -14.01 -19.34 -4.99
N SER A 290 -14.91 -18.46 -4.54
CA SER A 290 -15.89 -17.81 -5.43
C SER A 290 -15.23 -16.89 -6.44
N ILE A 291 -14.20 -16.12 -6.03
CA ILE A 291 -13.40 -15.29 -6.96
C ILE A 291 -12.72 -16.15 -8.02
N LEU A 292 -12.15 -17.30 -7.64
CA LEU A 292 -11.52 -18.22 -8.60
C LEU A 292 -12.51 -18.65 -9.69
N LEU A 293 -13.73 -19.05 -9.29
CA LEU A 293 -14.77 -19.45 -10.23
C LEU A 293 -15.34 -18.28 -11.04
N LEU A 294 -15.51 -17.10 -10.45
CA LEU A 294 -15.95 -15.90 -11.17
C LEU A 294 -14.91 -15.48 -12.23
N LYS A 295 -13.61 -15.59 -11.93
CA LYS A 295 -12.54 -15.39 -12.92
C LYS A 295 -12.64 -16.38 -14.08
N LEU A 296 -12.94 -17.66 -13.78
CA LEU A 296 -13.17 -18.68 -14.80
C LEU A 296 -14.35 -18.29 -15.69
N LEU A 297 -15.52 -18.04 -15.09
CA LEU A 297 -16.75 -17.68 -15.82
C LEU A 297 -16.56 -16.46 -16.72
N LYS A 298 -15.89 -15.42 -16.21
CA LYS A 298 -15.59 -14.21 -16.98
C LYS A 298 -14.76 -14.52 -18.22
N LYS A 299 -13.69 -15.31 -18.10
CA LYS A 299 -12.85 -15.69 -19.24
C LYS A 299 -13.59 -16.56 -20.26
N LEU A 300 -14.48 -17.45 -19.79
CA LEU A 300 -15.28 -18.31 -20.66
C LEU A 300 -16.35 -17.54 -21.46
N ARG A 301 -16.84 -16.41 -20.93
CA ARG A 301 -17.77 -15.51 -21.65
C ARG A 301 -17.12 -14.84 -22.85
N ASP A 302 -15.83 -14.58 -22.78
CA ASP A 302 -15.07 -13.96 -23.86
C ASP A 302 -14.80 -14.94 -25.04
N ILE A 303 -15.13 -16.23 -24.88
CA ILE A 303 -14.97 -17.26 -25.91
C ILE A 303 -16.20 -17.28 -26.84
N PRO A 304 -16.03 -17.10 -28.16
CA PRO A 304 -17.12 -17.22 -29.12
C PRO A 304 -17.74 -18.62 -29.10
N ASN A 305 -19.09 -18.74 -29.14
CA ASN A 305 -19.85 -20.00 -29.14
C ASN A 305 -19.81 -20.80 -27.81
N SER A 306 -19.98 -20.06 -26.71
CA SER A 306 -19.88 -20.39 -25.28
C SER A 306 -20.65 -21.61 -24.69
N PRO A 307 -21.77 -22.17 -25.21
CA PRO A 307 -22.52 -23.16 -24.40
C PRO A 307 -21.91 -24.57 -24.26
N ARG A 308 -20.82 -24.92 -24.96
CA ARG A 308 -20.26 -26.30 -24.91
C ARG A 308 -19.50 -26.65 -23.64
N PHE A 309 -19.09 -25.68 -22.82
CA PHE A 309 -18.26 -26.00 -21.65
C PHE A 309 -19.05 -26.47 -20.42
N ILE A 310 -20.36 -26.19 -20.35
CA ILE A 310 -21.16 -26.56 -19.17
C ILE A 310 -21.13 -28.07 -18.97
N ASP A 311 -21.22 -28.84 -20.05
CA ASP A 311 -21.23 -30.31 -20.00
C ASP A 311 -19.83 -30.93 -19.83
N ASN A 312 -18.77 -30.11 -19.78
CA ASN A 312 -17.41 -30.60 -19.63
C ASN A 312 -17.22 -31.34 -18.29
N PRO A 313 -16.60 -32.54 -18.28
CA PRO A 313 -16.47 -33.35 -17.07
C PRO A 313 -15.64 -32.67 -15.98
N TYR A 314 -14.58 -31.95 -16.33
CA TYR A 314 -13.75 -31.21 -15.38
C TYR A 314 -14.47 -29.98 -14.83
N PHE A 315 -15.19 -29.24 -15.68
CA PHE A 315 -16.04 -28.14 -15.23
C PHE A 315 -17.10 -28.62 -14.22
N GLN A 316 -17.78 -29.73 -14.53
CA GLN A 316 -18.75 -30.35 -13.61
C GLN A 316 -18.09 -30.84 -12.32
N LYS A 317 -16.86 -31.37 -12.38
CA LYS A 317 -16.09 -31.77 -11.18
C LYS A 317 -15.78 -30.56 -10.29
N ILE A 318 -15.37 -29.43 -10.88
CA ILE A 318 -15.14 -28.17 -10.16
C ILE A 318 -16.41 -27.74 -9.40
N LEU A 319 -17.56 -27.73 -10.08
CA LEU A 319 -18.84 -27.35 -9.46
C LEU A 319 -19.20 -28.31 -8.32
N LYS A 320 -19.07 -29.62 -8.53
CA LYS A 320 -19.33 -30.62 -7.49
C LYS A 320 -18.49 -30.40 -6.25
N ILE A 321 -17.19 -30.14 -6.38
CA ILE A 321 -16.31 -29.87 -5.24
C ILE A 321 -16.74 -28.60 -4.51
N TYR A 322 -16.97 -27.51 -5.26
CA TYR A 322 -17.39 -26.25 -4.67
C TYR A 322 -18.70 -26.38 -3.89
N PHE A 323 -19.75 -26.93 -4.51
CA PHE A 323 -21.06 -27.06 -3.87
C PHE A 323 -21.07 -28.10 -2.76
N LYS A 324 -20.29 -29.18 -2.86
CA LYS A 324 -20.12 -30.13 -1.74
C LYS A 324 -19.55 -29.44 -0.49
N LYS A 325 -18.69 -28.43 -0.66
CA LYS A 325 -18.04 -27.75 0.44
C LYS A 325 -18.86 -26.60 1.04
N PHE A 326 -19.59 -25.87 0.21
CA PHE A 326 -20.21 -24.60 0.59
C PHE A 326 -21.75 -24.60 0.64
N SER A 327 -22.39 -25.69 0.22
CA SER A 327 -23.85 -25.83 0.35
C SER A 327 -24.23 -26.17 1.78
N LEU A 328 -25.36 -25.64 2.24
CA LEU A 328 -25.92 -25.93 3.57
C LEU A 328 -26.79 -27.20 3.57
N GLU A 329 -27.19 -27.68 2.39
CA GLU A 329 -28.08 -28.82 2.21
C GLU A 329 -27.28 -30.12 2.00
N ASP A 330 -27.79 -31.24 2.52
CA ASP A 330 -27.18 -32.57 2.35
C ASP A 330 -27.19 -33.03 0.89
N GLU A 331 -28.13 -32.52 0.07
CA GLU A 331 -28.17 -32.75 -1.37
C GLU A 331 -27.42 -31.64 -2.13
N ILE A 332 -26.46 -32.03 -2.97
CA ILE A 332 -25.68 -31.09 -3.78
C ILE A 332 -26.56 -30.58 -4.94
N VAL A 333 -27.17 -29.41 -4.74
CA VAL A 333 -27.92 -28.73 -5.80
C VAL A 333 -26.96 -27.86 -6.62
N ILE A 334 -26.57 -28.36 -7.79
CA ILE A 334 -25.77 -27.60 -8.75
C ILE A 334 -26.72 -26.70 -9.57
N PRO A 335 -26.46 -25.39 -9.67
CA PRO A 335 -27.26 -24.45 -10.47
C PRO A 335 -27.39 -24.91 -11.92
N LYS A 336 -28.59 -24.78 -12.48
CA LYS A 336 -28.87 -25.22 -13.86
C LYS A 336 -28.47 -24.18 -14.90
N SER A 337 -28.21 -22.94 -14.48
CA SER A 337 -27.81 -21.85 -15.36
C SER A 337 -26.56 -21.13 -14.89
N ILE A 338 -25.76 -20.62 -15.84
CA ILE A 338 -24.57 -19.80 -15.54
C ILE A 338 -24.95 -18.54 -14.76
N ASN A 339 -26.10 -17.93 -15.06
CA ASN A 339 -26.56 -16.72 -14.37
C ASN A 339 -26.90 -17.00 -12.90
N GLU A 340 -27.51 -18.14 -12.60
CA GLU A 340 -27.78 -18.55 -11.22
C GLU A 340 -26.49 -18.87 -10.47
N LEU A 341 -25.55 -19.57 -11.13
CA LEU A 341 -24.21 -19.81 -10.59
C LEU A 341 -23.50 -18.48 -10.26
N GLU A 342 -23.47 -17.53 -11.19
CA GLU A 342 -22.87 -16.22 -10.98
C GLU A 342 -23.48 -15.50 -9.77
N LYS A 343 -24.82 -15.50 -9.63
CA LYS A 343 -25.50 -14.87 -8.48
C LYS A 343 -25.07 -15.48 -7.14
N ILE A 344 -24.97 -16.80 -7.06
CA ILE A 344 -24.54 -17.50 -5.85
C ILE A 344 -23.08 -17.15 -5.52
N LEU A 345 -22.20 -17.14 -6.53
CA LEU A 345 -20.80 -16.77 -6.34
C LEU A 345 -20.65 -15.31 -5.90
N LEU A 346 -21.42 -14.39 -6.50
CA LEU A 346 -21.44 -12.97 -6.12
C LEU A 346 -21.95 -12.76 -4.69
N SER A 347 -22.99 -13.48 -4.25
CA SER A 347 -23.48 -13.36 -2.86
C SER A 347 -22.40 -13.72 -1.82
N SER A 348 -21.46 -14.60 -2.19
CA SER A 348 -20.35 -15.00 -1.33
C SER A 348 -19.32 -13.89 -1.11
N LEU A 349 -19.34 -12.83 -1.95
CA LEU A 349 -18.46 -11.68 -1.82
C LEU A 349 -18.98 -10.64 -0.83
N LEU A 350 -20.27 -10.71 -0.46
CA LEU A 350 -20.97 -9.65 0.26
C LEU A 350 -20.79 -9.70 1.78
N TYR A 351 -20.18 -10.76 2.31
CA TYR A 351 -20.06 -10.98 3.75
C TYR A 351 -19.32 -9.85 4.48
N ASN A 352 -18.30 -9.27 3.85
CA ASN A 352 -17.50 -8.20 4.45
C ASN A 352 -18.12 -6.80 4.25
N TYR A 353 -19.31 -6.70 3.66
CA TYR A 353 -19.97 -5.43 3.42
C TYR A 353 -20.57 -4.86 4.72
N ASN A 354 -19.96 -3.79 5.20
CA ASN A 354 -20.40 -3.07 6.38
C ASN A 354 -21.56 -2.14 6.04
N SER A 355 -22.76 -2.46 6.53
CA SER A 355 -23.97 -1.66 6.32
C SER A 355 -25.05 -1.96 7.35
N ASN A 356 -26.03 -1.07 7.43
CA ASN A 356 -27.23 -1.23 8.26
C ASN A 356 -28.34 -2.02 7.56
N LEU A 357 -28.08 -2.57 6.37
CA LEU A 357 -29.03 -3.41 5.65
C LEU A 357 -29.40 -4.64 6.49
N ASN A 358 -30.65 -5.10 6.35
CA ASN A 358 -31.03 -6.40 6.91
C ASN A 358 -30.31 -7.54 6.17
N PHE A 359 -30.19 -8.70 6.82
CA PHE A 359 -29.39 -9.82 6.31
C PHE A 359 -29.81 -10.27 4.90
N GLU A 360 -31.10 -10.36 4.62
CA GLU A 360 -31.62 -10.75 3.29
C GLU A 360 -31.21 -9.78 2.19
N LYS A 361 -31.24 -8.47 2.43
CA LYS A 361 -30.78 -7.47 1.45
C LYS A 361 -29.27 -7.51 1.28
N LYS A 362 -28.50 -7.77 2.34
CA LYS A 362 -27.04 -7.90 2.25
C LYS A 362 -26.59 -9.05 1.35
N LEU A 363 -27.40 -10.11 1.21
CA LEU A 363 -27.08 -11.25 0.34
C LEU A 363 -27.32 -10.98 -1.15
N ASN A 364 -27.92 -9.84 -1.51
CA ASN A 364 -28.16 -9.47 -2.88
C ASN A 364 -27.28 -8.28 -3.28
N TYR A 365 -26.38 -8.51 -4.24
CA TYR A 365 -25.41 -7.51 -4.67
C TYR A 365 -26.06 -6.27 -5.30
N HIS A 366 -27.28 -6.37 -5.83
CA HIS A 366 -28.01 -5.21 -6.33
C HIS A 366 -28.36 -4.23 -5.21
N PHE A 367 -28.84 -4.73 -4.06
CA PHE A 367 -29.13 -3.89 -2.90
C PHE A 367 -27.85 -3.34 -2.27
N VAL A 368 -26.74 -4.08 -2.32
CA VAL A 368 -25.43 -3.58 -1.85
C VAL A 368 -24.94 -2.41 -2.70
N ILE A 369 -25.10 -2.48 -4.03
CA ILE A 369 -24.78 -1.37 -4.93
C ILE A 369 -25.69 -0.16 -4.66
N GLU A 370 -26.98 -0.39 -4.45
CA GLU A 370 -27.93 0.69 -4.12
C GLU A 370 -27.60 1.34 -2.78
N ASP A 371 -27.30 0.56 -1.75
CA ASP A 371 -26.91 1.05 -0.43
C ASP A 371 -25.62 1.89 -0.46
N PHE A 372 -24.63 1.47 -1.26
CA PHE A 372 -23.43 2.28 -1.47
C PHE A 372 -23.75 3.61 -2.14
N ILE A 373 -24.60 3.61 -3.17
CA ILE A 373 -25.03 4.85 -3.85
C ILE A 373 -25.80 5.77 -2.88
N LEU A 374 -26.67 5.19 -2.04
CA LEU A 374 -27.46 5.94 -1.05
C LEU A 374 -26.61 6.51 0.09
N SER A 375 -25.48 5.87 0.40
CA SER A 375 -24.54 6.33 1.43
C SER A 375 -23.81 7.63 1.01
N ASP A 376 -23.77 7.94 -0.29
CA ASP A 376 -23.15 9.14 -0.88
C ASP A 376 -21.77 9.47 -0.26
N LYS A 377 -21.67 10.46 0.63
CA LYS A 377 -20.39 10.89 1.22
C LYS A 377 -19.96 10.11 2.47
N ASP A 378 -20.85 9.30 3.03
CA ASP A 378 -20.67 8.63 4.31
C ASP A 378 -20.38 7.12 4.15
N PHE A 379 -19.90 6.70 2.98
CA PHE A 379 -19.54 5.29 2.74
C PHE A 379 -18.31 4.85 3.57
N ASP A 380 -18.29 3.57 3.95
CA ASP A 380 -17.14 2.94 4.59
C ASP A 380 -16.11 2.50 3.52
N ASN A 381 -14.84 2.91 3.67
CA ASN A 381 -13.77 2.57 2.73
C ASN A 381 -13.52 1.06 2.67
N LYS A 382 -13.82 0.31 3.73
CA LYS A 382 -13.71 -1.17 3.75
C LYS A 382 -14.64 -1.83 2.75
N ASN A 383 -15.70 -1.15 2.33
CA ASN A 383 -16.63 -1.66 1.33
C ASN A 383 -16.11 -1.55 -0.11
N LEU A 384 -15.07 -0.73 -0.37
CA LEU A 384 -14.58 -0.46 -1.73
C LEU A 384 -14.15 -1.74 -2.47
N GLU A 385 -13.51 -2.67 -1.78
CA GLU A 385 -13.13 -3.96 -2.35
C GLU A 385 -14.37 -4.76 -2.81
N THR A 386 -15.42 -4.82 -1.98
CA THR A 386 -16.66 -5.52 -2.31
C THR A 386 -17.34 -4.88 -3.51
N ILE A 387 -17.46 -3.54 -3.53
CA ILE A 387 -18.04 -2.78 -4.64
C ILE A 387 -17.25 -3.00 -5.93
N TYR A 388 -15.92 -2.90 -5.87
CA TYR A 388 -15.06 -3.20 -7.01
C TYR A 388 -15.32 -4.59 -7.57
N ARG A 389 -15.36 -5.62 -6.70
CA ARG A 389 -15.53 -7.01 -7.13
C ARG A 389 -16.92 -7.24 -7.76
N ILE A 390 -17.98 -6.65 -7.22
CA ILE A 390 -19.32 -6.70 -7.83
C ILE A 390 -19.28 -6.07 -9.22
N LEU A 391 -18.77 -4.83 -9.34
CA LEU A 391 -18.69 -4.10 -10.61
C LEU A 391 -17.80 -4.80 -11.64
N PHE A 392 -16.78 -5.54 -11.18
CA PHE A 392 -15.88 -6.29 -12.04
C PHE A 392 -16.51 -7.57 -12.58
N PHE A 393 -17.26 -8.31 -11.76
CA PHE A 393 -17.76 -9.65 -12.12
C PHE A 393 -19.19 -9.66 -12.64
N ALA A 394 -20.09 -8.86 -12.05
CA ALA A 394 -21.51 -8.88 -12.40
C ALA A 394 -21.74 -8.32 -13.81
N SER A 395 -22.42 -9.09 -14.65
CA SER A 395 -22.76 -8.65 -16.01
C SER A 395 -24.02 -7.80 -16.13
N ASP A 396 -24.86 -7.74 -15.09
CA ASP A 396 -26.20 -7.17 -15.12
C ASP A 396 -26.35 -5.83 -14.37
N ILE A 397 -25.23 -5.16 -14.04
CA ILE A 397 -25.25 -3.83 -13.42
C ILE A 397 -25.41 -2.74 -14.50
N GLU A 398 -26.41 -1.89 -14.31
CA GLU A 398 -26.73 -0.80 -15.24
C GLU A 398 -25.62 0.26 -15.30
N ASP A 399 -25.40 0.80 -16.50
CA ASP A 399 -24.31 1.74 -16.80
C ASP A 399 -24.34 3.00 -15.91
N PHE A 400 -25.52 3.56 -15.63
CA PHE A 400 -25.66 4.74 -14.77
C PHE A 400 -25.16 4.52 -13.34
N LYS A 401 -25.22 3.28 -12.82
CA LYS A 401 -24.70 2.95 -11.49
C LYS A 401 -23.17 3.08 -11.43
N TYR A 402 -22.47 2.70 -12.51
CA TYR A 402 -21.03 2.92 -12.62
C TYR A 402 -20.71 4.43 -12.60
N SER A 403 -21.48 5.24 -13.33
CA SER A 403 -21.32 6.69 -13.35
C SER A 403 -21.53 7.32 -11.97
N HIS A 404 -22.61 6.96 -11.27
CA HIS A 404 -22.91 7.48 -9.93
C HIS A 404 -21.83 7.12 -8.91
N ILE A 405 -21.42 5.85 -8.84
CA ILE A 405 -20.36 5.39 -7.94
C ILE A 405 -19.07 6.17 -8.23
N THR A 406 -18.71 6.32 -9.50
CA THR A 406 -17.50 7.05 -9.90
C THR A 406 -17.57 8.52 -9.47
N GLN A 407 -18.73 9.17 -9.64
CA GLN A 407 -18.92 10.55 -9.21
C GLN A 407 -18.78 10.71 -7.69
N ILE A 408 -19.39 9.83 -6.90
CA ILE A 408 -19.23 9.78 -5.43
C ILE A 408 -17.74 9.73 -5.07
N LEU A 409 -17.02 8.76 -5.66
CA LEU A 409 -15.62 8.53 -5.37
C LEU A 409 -14.71 9.70 -5.78
N THR A 410 -14.95 10.33 -6.94
CA THR A 410 -14.17 11.51 -7.38
C THR A 410 -14.35 12.74 -6.48
N ASN A 411 -15.47 12.82 -5.76
CA ASN A 411 -15.73 13.91 -4.81
C ASN A 411 -15.32 13.57 -3.38
N SER A 412 -14.89 12.32 -3.13
CA SER A 412 -14.45 11.85 -1.81
C SER A 412 -13.03 12.30 -1.49
N LYS A 413 -12.64 12.22 -0.21
CA LYS A 413 -11.25 12.45 0.22
C LYS A 413 -10.39 11.22 -0.09
N VAL A 414 -9.08 11.43 -0.21
CA VAL A 414 -8.08 10.36 -0.30
C VAL A 414 -8.15 9.46 0.93
N VAL A 415 -8.11 8.14 0.73
CA VAL A 415 -7.94 7.19 1.83
C VAL A 415 -6.46 7.05 2.11
N LYS A 416 -6.03 7.23 3.37
CA LYS A 416 -4.61 7.11 3.74
C LYS A 416 -4.10 5.67 3.63
N ASN A 417 -4.99 4.70 3.82
CA ASN A 417 -4.69 3.30 3.63
C ASN A 417 -4.63 2.96 2.13
N ASP A 418 -3.41 2.74 1.63
CA ASP A 418 -3.11 2.45 0.22
C ASP A 418 -3.91 1.26 -0.35
N TYR A 419 -4.23 0.26 0.49
CA TYR A 419 -5.02 -0.90 0.07
C TYR A 419 -6.46 -0.52 -0.29
N HIS A 420 -7.10 0.34 0.51
CA HIS A 420 -8.45 0.83 0.24
C HIS A 420 -8.45 1.84 -0.91
N GLU A 421 -7.46 2.73 -0.96
CA GLU A 421 -7.33 3.71 -2.06
C GLU A 421 -7.10 3.00 -3.40
N PHE A 422 -6.37 1.87 -3.44
CA PHE A 422 -6.26 1.04 -4.63
C PHE A 422 -7.63 0.65 -5.21
N PHE A 423 -8.56 0.16 -4.39
CA PHE A 423 -9.87 -0.27 -4.90
C PHE A 423 -10.69 0.89 -5.44
N LYS A 424 -10.56 2.08 -4.85
CA LYS A 424 -11.13 3.31 -5.42
C LYS A 424 -10.59 3.57 -6.83
N LEU A 425 -9.26 3.53 -7.00
CA LEU A 425 -8.62 3.71 -8.31
C LEU A 425 -8.97 2.59 -9.29
N ALA A 426 -9.11 1.36 -8.80
CA ALA A 426 -9.52 0.20 -9.61
C ALA A 426 -10.97 0.33 -10.11
N ILE A 427 -11.86 0.95 -9.33
CA ILE A 427 -13.22 1.32 -9.78
C ILE A 427 -13.15 2.38 -10.89
N PHE A 428 -12.25 3.36 -10.80
CA PHE A 428 -12.04 4.32 -11.89
C PHE A 428 -11.56 3.62 -13.17
N ASP A 429 -10.57 2.72 -13.08
CA ASP A 429 -10.11 1.95 -14.25
C ASP A 429 -11.23 1.07 -14.83
N LEU A 430 -12.09 0.48 -13.98
CA LEU A 430 -13.26 -0.27 -14.45
C LEU A 430 -14.23 0.60 -15.23
N PHE A 431 -14.57 1.78 -14.70
CA PHE A 431 -15.43 2.75 -15.37
C PHE A 431 -14.84 3.12 -16.74
N ILE A 432 -13.56 3.51 -16.78
CA ILE A 432 -12.88 3.90 -18.02
C ILE A 432 -12.90 2.77 -19.06
N ASN A 433 -12.61 1.53 -18.65
CA ASN A 433 -12.62 0.39 -19.56
C ASN A 433 -14.03 0.06 -20.07
N LYS A 434 -15.06 0.18 -19.22
CA LYS A 434 -16.46 -0.06 -19.59
C LYS A 434 -16.95 0.94 -20.65
N PHE A 435 -16.62 2.23 -20.49
CA PHE A 435 -17.05 3.31 -21.39
C PHE A 435 -16.03 3.65 -22.49
N LYS A 436 -14.97 2.85 -22.66
CA LYS A 436 -13.91 3.11 -23.66
C LYS A 436 -14.42 3.17 -25.10
N ASN A 437 -15.45 2.41 -25.42
CA ASN A 437 -16.05 2.33 -26.75
C ASN A 437 -17.46 2.97 -26.81
N SER A 438 -17.92 3.61 -25.72
CA SER A 438 -19.23 4.27 -25.72
C SER A 438 -19.16 5.60 -26.47
N LYS A 439 -20.33 6.19 -26.74
CA LYS A 439 -20.40 7.54 -27.29
C LYS A 439 -19.76 8.52 -26.30
N PHE A 440 -18.87 9.37 -26.80
CA PHE A 440 -18.27 10.44 -26.00
C PHE A 440 -19.22 11.63 -25.92
N ASP A 441 -19.77 11.85 -24.74
CA ASP A 441 -20.67 12.96 -24.41
C ASP A 441 -20.11 13.84 -23.29
N ASP A 442 -20.83 14.92 -22.97
CA ASP A 442 -20.40 15.89 -21.97
C ASP A 442 -20.37 15.28 -20.56
N GLU A 443 -21.22 14.28 -20.28
CA GLU A 443 -21.23 13.58 -18.99
C GLU A 443 -19.97 12.74 -18.83
N LEU A 444 -19.66 11.88 -19.81
CA LEU A 444 -18.46 11.06 -19.82
C LEU A 444 -17.20 11.93 -19.75
N ASN A 445 -17.14 13.01 -20.53
CA ASN A 445 -16.03 13.97 -20.45
C ASN A 445 -15.86 14.53 -19.03
N THR A 446 -16.96 14.96 -18.40
CA THR A 446 -16.93 15.54 -17.06
C THR A 446 -16.39 14.55 -16.04
N ILE A 447 -16.85 13.29 -16.09
CA ILE A 447 -16.40 12.25 -15.17
C ILE A 447 -14.92 11.93 -15.39
N LEU A 448 -14.48 11.74 -16.64
CA LEU A 448 -13.08 11.46 -16.96
C LEU A 448 -12.14 12.60 -16.52
N GLU A 449 -12.56 13.86 -16.67
CA GLU A 449 -11.80 15.02 -16.18
C GLU A 449 -11.70 15.02 -14.65
N LYS A 450 -12.78 14.72 -13.94
CA LYS A 450 -12.76 14.56 -12.48
C LYS A 450 -11.84 13.43 -12.03
N ILE A 451 -11.88 12.27 -12.68
CA ILE A 451 -10.96 11.14 -12.40
C ILE A 451 -9.52 11.60 -12.60
N SER A 452 -9.19 12.19 -13.76
CA SER A 452 -7.81 12.60 -14.05
C SER A 452 -7.30 13.64 -13.05
N THR A 453 -8.16 14.56 -12.62
CA THR A 453 -7.83 15.59 -11.62
C THR A 453 -7.62 14.96 -10.25
N TYR A 454 -8.51 14.07 -9.82
CA TYR A 454 -8.38 13.33 -8.57
C TYR A 454 -7.08 12.54 -8.53
N VAL A 455 -6.79 11.75 -9.57
CA VAL A 455 -5.57 10.95 -9.63
C VAL A 455 -4.35 11.85 -9.58
N LEU A 456 -4.30 12.90 -10.41
CA LEU A 456 -3.18 13.84 -10.45
C LEU A 456 -2.96 14.56 -9.10
N GLN A 457 -4.01 14.91 -8.36
CA GLN A 457 -3.86 15.54 -7.05
C GLN A 457 -3.25 14.61 -5.99
N ASN A 458 -3.37 13.30 -6.21
CA ASN A 458 -3.08 12.27 -5.22
C ASN A 458 -2.03 11.25 -5.71
N THR A 459 -1.30 11.55 -6.79
CA THR A 459 -0.28 10.65 -7.39
C THR A 459 0.98 10.44 -6.54
N PHE A 460 1.05 11.04 -5.36
CA PHE A 460 2.24 11.04 -4.52
C PHE A 460 2.53 9.67 -3.87
N ASP A 461 1.54 8.77 -3.82
CA ASP A 461 1.68 7.47 -3.15
C ASP A 461 2.29 6.38 -4.06
N PHE A 462 3.43 5.86 -3.62
CA PHE A 462 4.36 5.03 -4.39
C PHE A 462 3.85 3.63 -4.76
N HIS A 463 2.91 3.04 -4.02
CA HIS A 463 2.34 1.72 -4.36
C HIS A 463 1.24 1.77 -5.42
N LEU A 464 0.66 2.94 -5.65
CA LEU A 464 -0.47 3.10 -6.57
C LEU A 464 -0.03 3.65 -7.92
N VAL A 465 1.26 3.90 -8.13
CA VAL A 465 1.82 4.43 -9.38
C VAL A 465 1.39 3.59 -10.59
N SER A 466 1.40 2.27 -10.47
CA SER A 466 1.03 1.36 -11.56
C SER A 466 -0.44 1.55 -12.00
N ILE A 467 -1.38 1.63 -11.07
CA ILE A 467 -2.81 1.86 -11.36
C ILE A 467 -3.09 3.31 -11.79
N CYS A 468 -2.45 4.31 -11.14
CA CYS A 468 -2.55 5.72 -11.54
C CYS A 468 -2.13 5.92 -12.99
N SER A 469 -1.02 5.30 -13.37
CA SER A 469 -0.49 5.38 -14.72
C SER A 469 -1.40 4.67 -15.73
N LYS A 470 -1.91 3.49 -15.37
CA LYS A 470 -2.91 2.79 -16.18
C LYS A 470 -4.15 3.66 -16.43
N ILE A 471 -4.62 4.39 -15.42
CA ILE A 471 -5.73 5.35 -15.56
C ILE A 471 -5.35 6.45 -16.56
N PHE A 472 -4.18 7.09 -16.42
CA PHE A 472 -3.75 8.16 -17.32
C PHE A 472 -3.70 7.71 -18.78
N ILE A 473 -3.11 6.53 -19.06
CA ILE A 473 -2.99 6.05 -20.44
C ILE A 473 -4.34 5.65 -21.04
N ASN A 474 -5.25 5.10 -20.23
CA ASN A 474 -6.58 4.72 -20.68
C ASN A 474 -7.46 5.96 -20.97
N ILE A 475 -7.41 6.99 -20.11
CA ILE A 475 -8.10 8.28 -20.38
C ILE A 475 -7.47 8.97 -21.59
N SER A 476 -6.14 8.97 -21.70
CA SER A 476 -5.42 9.53 -22.86
C SER A 476 -5.92 8.91 -24.16
N LEU A 477 -6.11 7.59 -24.20
CA LEU A 477 -6.63 6.90 -25.37
C LEU A 477 -8.05 7.37 -25.74
N ILE A 478 -8.96 7.50 -24.77
CA ILE A 478 -10.32 8.02 -25.03
C ILE A 478 -10.25 9.48 -25.52
N PHE A 479 -9.48 10.33 -24.87
CA PHE A 479 -9.36 11.74 -25.29
C PHE A 479 -8.68 11.90 -26.65
N SER A 480 -7.77 10.99 -27.02
CA SER A 480 -7.05 11.05 -28.30
C SER A 480 -7.95 10.87 -29.52
N THR A 481 -9.11 10.23 -29.37
CA THR A 481 -10.10 10.09 -30.47
C THR A 481 -10.91 11.37 -30.69
N HIS A 482 -10.74 12.40 -29.87
CA HIS A 482 -11.49 13.65 -29.94
C HIS A 482 -10.58 14.87 -30.10
N GLN A 483 -10.70 15.56 -31.24
CA GLN A 483 -9.83 16.69 -31.59
C GLN A 483 -9.80 17.81 -30.53
N LYS A 484 -10.93 18.10 -29.87
CA LYS A 484 -11.02 19.11 -28.80
C LYS A 484 -10.22 18.75 -27.53
N LYS A 485 -9.89 17.47 -27.32
CA LYS A 485 -9.22 16.95 -26.13
C LYS A 485 -7.80 16.44 -26.41
N ILE A 486 -7.31 16.60 -27.64
CA ILE A 486 -6.01 16.06 -28.07
C ILE A 486 -4.84 16.56 -27.20
N ASN A 487 -4.87 17.82 -26.76
CA ASN A 487 -3.82 18.38 -25.90
C ASN A 487 -3.87 17.75 -24.50
N LYS A 488 -5.06 17.58 -23.93
CA LYS A 488 -5.21 16.86 -22.65
C LYS A 488 -4.77 15.40 -22.74
N ALA A 489 -5.05 14.75 -23.88
CA ALA A 489 -4.57 13.40 -24.14
C ALA A 489 -3.04 13.33 -24.14
N LYS A 490 -2.36 14.30 -24.78
CA LYS A 490 -0.90 14.41 -24.79
C LYS A 490 -0.33 14.69 -23.40
N ASP A 491 -0.97 15.54 -22.60
CA ASP A 491 -0.56 15.82 -21.22
C ASP A 491 -0.61 14.54 -20.36
N LEU A 492 -1.72 13.78 -20.41
CA LEU A 492 -1.85 12.51 -19.70
C LEU A 492 -0.85 11.45 -20.19
N TYR A 493 -0.55 11.44 -21.49
CA TYR A 493 0.46 10.56 -22.08
C TYR A 493 1.88 10.91 -21.58
N ALA A 494 2.21 12.20 -21.47
CA ALA A 494 3.47 12.65 -20.90
C ALA A 494 3.61 12.25 -19.42
N LEU A 495 2.55 12.41 -18.63
CA LEU A 495 2.51 11.96 -17.23
C LEU A 495 2.75 10.45 -17.09
N PHE A 496 2.16 9.64 -17.98
CA PHE A 496 2.43 8.20 -18.00
C PHE A 496 3.92 7.90 -18.19
N ILE A 497 4.56 8.53 -19.18
CA ILE A 497 5.98 8.30 -19.49
C ILE A 497 6.87 8.79 -18.35
N LEU A 498 6.53 9.93 -17.73
CA LEU A 498 7.25 10.43 -16.56
C LEU A 498 7.20 9.44 -15.40
N LEU A 499 6.09 8.72 -15.20
CA LEU A 499 5.91 7.78 -14.08
C LEU A 499 6.52 6.38 -14.31
N ASN A 500 6.53 5.86 -15.54
CA ASN A 500 6.88 4.44 -15.82
C ASN A 500 8.03 4.24 -16.82
N ASN A 501 8.60 5.32 -17.36
CA ASN A 501 9.49 5.30 -18.52
C ASN A 501 8.83 4.74 -19.80
N PHE A 502 9.49 4.96 -20.94
CA PHE A 502 9.02 4.50 -22.24
C PHE A 502 9.06 2.97 -22.39
N ASP A 503 10.00 2.29 -21.74
CA ASP A 503 10.16 0.84 -21.91
C ASP A 503 8.96 0.05 -21.35
N ILE A 504 8.35 0.50 -20.24
CA ILE A 504 7.11 -0.10 -19.69
C ILE A 504 5.93 0.11 -20.64
N LEU A 505 5.88 1.24 -21.34
CA LEU A 505 4.85 1.52 -22.34
C LEU A 505 4.93 0.49 -23.49
N GLU A 506 6.13 0.15 -23.95
CA GLU A 506 6.32 -0.84 -25.01
C GLU A 506 6.11 -2.28 -24.55
N SER A 507 6.52 -2.63 -23.33
CA SER A 507 6.40 -4.01 -22.83
C SER A 507 4.96 -4.35 -22.41
N ASN A 508 4.29 -3.45 -21.70
CA ASN A 508 3.02 -3.76 -21.02
C ASN A 508 1.80 -3.14 -21.71
N TYR A 509 2.00 -2.04 -22.45
CA TYR A 509 0.90 -1.24 -23.03
C TYR A 509 1.01 -1.06 -24.55
N GLN A 510 1.75 -1.95 -25.24
CA GLN A 510 2.06 -1.85 -26.67
C GLN A 510 0.84 -1.56 -27.55
N LYS A 511 -0.28 -2.26 -27.34
CA LYS A 511 -1.51 -2.10 -28.13
C LYS A 511 -2.13 -0.72 -27.94
N ILE A 512 -2.12 -0.19 -26.73
CA ILE A 512 -2.65 1.14 -26.42
C ILE A 512 -1.70 2.21 -26.99
N ASN A 513 -0.39 2.01 -26.80
CA ASN A 513 0.64 2.90 -27.33
C ASN A 513 0.53 3.07 -28.84
N ASN A 514 0.45 1.97 -29.61
CA ASN A 514 0.34 2.05 -31.07
C ASN A 514 -0.87 2.88 -31.52
N LYS A 515 -2.04 2.69 -30.89
CA LYS A 515 -3.23 3.50 -31.20
C LYS A 515 -3.06 4.98 -30.85
N LEU A 516 -2.38 5.28 -29.74
CA LEU A 516 -2.09 6.66 -29.35
C LEU A 516 -1.13 7.33 -30.33
N LEU A 517 -0.08 6.61 -30.75
CA LEU A 517 0.86 7.11 -31.76
C LEU A 517 0.16 7.42 -33.09
N GLU A 518 -0.74 6.55 -33.53
CA GLU A 518 -1.60 6.78 -34.69
C GLU A 518 -2.46 8.04 -34.50
N ASN A 519 -3.17 8.16 -33.39
CA ASN A 519 -4.06 9.30 -33.11
C ASN A 519 -3.30 10.63 -32.96
N PHE A 520 -2.08 10.59 -32.43
CA PHE A 520 -1.23 11.78 -32.26
C PHE A 520 -0.40 12.12 -33.51
N ASN A 521 -0.34 11.23 -34.50
CA ASN A 521 0.61 11.28 -35.61
C ASN A 521 2.08 11.33 -35.14
N PHE A 522 2.44 10.51 -34.15
CA PHE A 522 3.79 10.42 -33.61
C PHE A 522 4.50 9.14 -34.07
N THR A 523 5.82 9.22 -34.24
CA THR A 523 6.66 8.02 -34.40
C THR A 523 7.16 7.54 -33.04
N LYS A 524 7.47 6.24 -32.95
CA LYS A 524 8.09 5.66 -31.74
C LYS A 524 9.40 6.35 -31.39
N GLU A 525 10.22 6.64 -32.40
CA GLU A 525 11.51 7.32 -32.24
C GLU A 525 11.32 8.72 -31.64
N TYR A 526 10.37 9.49 -32.14
CA TYR A 526 10.05 10.81 -31.61
C TYR A 526 9.68 10.76 -30.12
N VAL A 527 8.86 9.79 -29.70
CA VAL A 527 8.49 9.65 -28.29
C VAL A 527 9.69 9.29 -27.42
N ARG A 528 10.58 8.44 -27.92
CA ARG A 528 11.77 7.99 -27.18
C ARG A 528 12.80 9.11 -26.98
N THR A 529 12.93 10.04 -27.93
CA THR A 529 14.04 11.01 -27.95
C THR A 529 13.62 12.46 -27.66
N SER A 530 12.46 12.90 -28.13
CA SER A 530 12.14 14.33 -28.21
C SER A 530 10.83 14.73 -27.53
N PHE A 531 9.83 13.85 -27.48
CA PHE A 531 8.47 14.20 -27.01
C PHE A 531 8.42 14.87 -25.64
N LEU A 532 9.14 14.34 -24.64
CA LEU A 532 9.14 14.94 -23.30
C LEU A 532 9.81 16.32 -23.27
N ASN A 533 10.84 16.55 -24.10
CA ASN A 533 11.48 17.86 -24.17
C ASN A 533 10.53 18.88 -24.80
N ASP A 534 9.85 18.50 -25.89
CA ASP A 534 8.84 19.36 -26.53
C ASP A 534 7.67 19.65 -25.59
N PHE A 535 7.23 18.64 -24.84
CA PHE A 535 6.23 18.79 -23.80
C PHE A 535 6.64 19.84 -22.76
N PHE A 536 7.87 19.76 -22.25
CA PHE A 536 8.38 20.74 -21.29
C PHE A 536 8.47 22.15 -21.90
N ILE A 537 8.95 22.31 -23.14
CA ILE A 537 9.05 23.61 -23.82
C ILE A 537 7.67 24.28 -23.93
N ILE A 538 6.63 23.53 -24.30
CA ILE A 538 5.26 24.07 -24.38
C ILE A 538 4.79 24.52 -23.00
N LYS A 539 5.07 23.72 -21.97
CA LYS A 539 4.68 24.04 -20.58
C LYS A 539 5.44 25.22 -20.00
N ASP A 540 6.70 25.42 -20.36
CA ASP A 540 7.49 26.57 -19.92
C ASP A 540 6.76 27.90 -20.24
N PHE A 541 6.19 28.02 -21.44
CA PHE A 541 5.45 29.23 -21.83
C PHE A 541 4.24 29.50 -20.92
N GLU A 542 3.47 28.46 -20.58
CA GLU A 542 2.34 28.57 -19.64
C GLU A 542 2.83 28.98 -18.24
N LEU A 543 3.93 28.38 -17.77
CA LEU A 543 4.53 28.65 -16.46
C LEU A 543 5.03 30.10 -16.33
N TYR A 544 5.70 30.63 -17.35
CA TYR A 544 6.19 32.02 -17.35
C TYR A 544 5.04 33.04 -17.27
N GLN A 545 3.95 32.81 -18.01
CA GLN A 545 2.79 33.72 -17.98
C GLN A 545 2.10 33.75 -16.60
N GLU A 546 1.93 32.59 -15.97
CA GLU A 546 1.32 32.51 -14.64
C GLU A 546 2.19 33.20 -13.58
N LEU A 547 3.51 33.03 -13.62
CA LEU A 547 4.42 33.72 -12.69
C LEU A 547 4.50 35.23 -12.95
N GLU A 548 4.45 35.69 -14.20
CA GLU A 548 4.43 37.13 -14.50
C GLU A 548 3.19 37.80 -13.89
N PHE A 549 2.04 37.13 -13.94
CA PHE A 549 0.82 37.62 -13.31
C PHE A 549 0.94 37.67 -11.77
N LEU A 550 1.57 36.67 -11.16
CA LEU A 550 1.84 36.65 -9.72
C LEU A 550 2.81 37.77 -9.32
N ASP A 551 3.90 37.96 -10.06
CA ASP A 551 4.88 39.04 -9.83
C ASP A 551 4.22 40.42 -9.90
N LYS A 552 3.32 40.65 -10.87
CA LYS A 552 2.51 41.88 -10.94
C LYS A 552 1.63 42.09 -9.71
N LYS A 553 0.98 41.02 -9.20
CA LYS A 553 0.17 41.09 -7.98
C LYS A 553 1.00 41.43 -6.74
N VAL A 554 2.18 40.84 -6.61
CA VAL A 554 3.12 41.11 -5.51
C VAL A 554 3.64 42.55 -5.56
N LYS A 555 4.01 43.04 -6.75
CA LYS A 555 4.43 44.43 -6.98
C LYS A 555 3.35 45.45 -6.61
N ASN A 556 2.09 45.12 -6.88
CA ASN A 556 0.94 45.98 -6.57
C ASN A 556 0.47 45.87 -5.11
N ASN A 557 1.25 45.25 -4.21
CA ASN A 557 0.92 45.04 -2.79
C ASN A 557 -0.39 44.29 -2.53
N SER A 558 -0.87 43.50 -3.50
CA SER A 558 -2.16 42.81 -3.38
C SER A 558 -2.08 41.45 -2.67
N LEU A 559 -0.87 40.97 -2.34
CA LEU A 559 -0.62 39.70 -1.66
C LEU A 559 0.45 39.89 -0.59
N ASN A 560 0.25 39.26 0.56
CA ASN A 560 1.27 39.18 1.61
C ASN A 560 2.26 38.03 1.33
N ILE A 561 3.29 37.89 2.17
CA ILE A 561 4.34 36.89 1.95
C ILE A 561 3.87 35.45 2.16
N GLU A 562 2.99 35.20 3.14
CA GLU A 562 2.44 33.87 3.42
C GLU A 562 1.50 33.40 2.30
N GLU A 563 0.64 34.28 1.81
CA GLU A 563 -0.22 34.05 0.64
C GLU A 563 0.61 33.76 -0.61
N THR A 564 1.68 34.54 -0.82
CA THR A 564 2.61 34.32 -1.95
C THR A 564 3.31 32.97 -1.83
N ILE A 565 3.77 32.59 -0.64
CA ILE A 565 4.38 31.28 -0.36
C ILE A 565 3.38 30.15 -0.66
N ASN A 566 2.13 30.28 -0.21
CA ASN A 566 1.10 29.27 -0.45
C ASN A 566 0.80 29.11 -1.95
N ILE A 567 0.65 30.22 -2.68
CA ILE A 567 0.42 30.21 -4.13
C ILE A 567 1.63 29.60 -4.86
N LEU A 568 2.86 30.00 -4.52
CA LEU A 568 4.07 29.45 -5.14
C LEU A 568 4.26 27.96 -4.84
N THR A 569 3.94 27.54 -3.62
CA THR A 569 4.00 26.13 -3.21
C THR A 569 3.01 25.31 -4.04
N GLN A 570 1.76 25.78 -4.16
CA GLN A 570 0.75 25.13 -4.98
C GLN A 570 1.12 25.14 -6.47
N PHE A 571 1.64 26.24 -6.99
CA PHE A 571 2.10 26.37 -8.37
C PHE A 571 3.22 25.37 -8.67
N LEU A 572 4.27 25.33 -7.85
CA LEU A 572 5.37 24.40 -8.05
C LEU A 572 4.91 22.94 -7.94
N SER A 573 4.09 22.63 -6.94
CA SER A 573 3.64 21.26 -6.72
C SER A 573 2.76 20.78 -7.88
N THR A 574 1.74 21.56 -8.27
CA THR A 574 0.75 21.13 -9.26
C THR A 574 1.14 21.35 -10.71
N LYS A 575 1.80 22.47 -11.05
CA LYS A 575 2.08 22.89 -12.43
C LYS A 575 3.46 22.48 -12.92
N VAL A 576 4.47 22.53 -12.03
CA VAL A 576 5.86 22.19 -12.39
C VAL A 576 6.14 20.72 -12.14
N PHE A 577 5.79 20.22 -10.95
CA PHE A 577 6.10 18.86 -10.53
C PHE A 577 4.93 17.88 -10.60
N TYR A 578 3.75 18.32 -11.04
CA TYR A 578 2.59 17.44 -11.28
C TYR A 578 2.22 16.56 -10.05
N ASN A 579 2.37 17.11 -8.85
CA ASN A 579 2.18 16.48 -7.54
C ASN A 579 3.05 15.22 -7.31
N LEU A 580 4.16 15.08 -8.02
CA LEU A 580 5.16 14.03 -7.77
C LEU A 580 6.01 14.34 -6.52
N CYS A 581 5.97 15.58 -6.03
CA CYS A 581 6.67 15.99 -4.82
C CYS A 581 5.83 16.93 -3.95
N LYS A 582 6.02 16.81 -2.63
CA LYS A 582 5.59 17.81 -1.65
C LYS A 582 6.62 18.92 -1.59
N ILE A 583 6.16 20.16 -1.56
CA ILE A 583 7.01 21.33 -1.60
C ILE A 583 6.70 22.19 -0.38
N HIS A 584 7.74 22.69 0.27
CA HIS A 584 7.64 23.64 1.37
C HIS A 584 8.64 24.77 1.14
N ILE A 585 8.17 26.01 1.25
CA ILE A 585 9.04 27.19 1.22
C ILE A 585 9.12 27.73 2.64
N SER A 586 10.33 27.78 3.20
CA SER A 586 10.56 28.25 4.57
C SER A 586 11.74 29.22 4.65
N GLN A 587 11.79 29.97 5.75
CA GLN A 587 12.96 30.76 6.09
C GLN A 587 14.09 29.85 6.61
N SER A 588 15.33 30.26 6.41
CA SER A 588 16.57 29.49 6.61
C SER A 588 16.76 28.87 8.01
N ASN A 589 15.95 29.25 9.00
CA ASN A 589 16.01 28.77 10.39
C ASN A 589 14.96 27.71 10.77
N HIS A 590 14.03 27.34 9.88
CA HIS A 590 13.07 26.25 10.13
C HIS A 590 13.47 24.99 9.35
N ASN A 591 14.34 24.19 9.94
CA ASN A 591 14.51 22.78 9.58
C ASN A 591 13.86 21.96 10.68
N ASP A 592 12.73 21.32 10.38
CA ASP A 592 12.37 19.98 10.87
C ASP A 592 10.96 19.64 10.36
N PHE A 593 10.86 19.35 9.06
CA PHE A 593 9.82 18.45 8.56
C PHE A 593 10.56 17.18 8.13
N PHE A 594 10.56 16.19 9.02
CA PHE A 594 11.15 14.89 8.79
C PHE A 594 10.03 13.88 8.61
N ASP A 595 9.83 13.44 7.37
CA ASP A 595 8.98 12.30 7.08
C ASP A 595 9.86 11.09 6.71
N PHE A 596 9.43 9.89 7.05
CA PHE A 596 10.22 8.64 6.88
C PHE A 596 10.31 8.18 5.41
N GLU A 597 9.51 8.77 4.51
CA GLU A 597 9.16 8.18 3.21
C GLU A 597 9.71 8.94 2.00
N PHE A 598 10.30 10.12 2.22
CA PHE A 598 10.66 11.04 1.14
C PHE A 598 12.13 11.42 1.19
N GLU A 599 12.75 11.40 0.01
CA GLU A 599 14.05 12.03 -0.21
C GLU A 599 13.87 13.54 -0.16
N LYS A 600 14.82 14.22 0.50
CA LYS A 600 14.82 15.67 0.68
C LYS A 600 15.80 16.32 -0.28
N TYR A 601 15.31 17.24 -1.11
CA TYR A 601 16.16 18.11 -1.92
C TYR A 601 15.90 19.57 -1.57
N ILE A 602 16.95 20.38 -1.45
CA ILE A 602 16.83 21.79 -1.04
C ILE A 602 17.43 22.70 -2.10
N ILE A 603 16.66 23.72 -2.48
CA ILE A 603 17.15 24.84 -3.31
C ILE A 603 17.11 26.10 -2.47
N LYS A 604 18.27 26.75 -2.31
CA LYS A 604 18.33 28.12 -1.77
C LYS A 604 17.86 29.09 -2.85
N ILE A 605 16.82 29.88 -2.55
CA ILE A 605 16.33 30.95 -3.41
C ILE A 605 17.21 32.18 -3.20
N ASP A 606 17.32 32.63 -1.95
CA ASP A 606 18.16 33.75 -1.55
C ASP A 606 18.79 33.50 -0.16
N HIS A 607 19.19 34.57 0.53
CA HIS A 607 19.81 34.51 1.85
C HIS A 607 18.80 34.20 2.99
N LYS A 608 17.50 34.45 2.78
CA LYS A 608 16.43 34.23 3.76
C LYS A 608 15.61 32.97 3.49
N TYR A 609 15.33 32.64 2.24
CA TYR A 609 14.34 31.62 1.85
C TYR A 609 14.96 30.40 1.15
N LEU A 610 14.42 29.23 1.48
CA LEU A 610 14.73 27.95 0.84
C LEU A 610 13.45 27.23 0.39
N ILE A 611 13.56 26.45 -0.68
CA ILE A 611 12.54 25.49 -1.13
C ILE A 611 13.02 24.10 -0.75
N CYS A 612 12.22 23.42 0.05
CA CYS A 612 12.37 22.02 0.40
C CYS A 612 11.43 21.19 -0.46
N PHE A 613 11.99 20.26 -1.24
CA PHE A 613 11.27 19.26 -1.99
C PHE A 613 11.36 17.94 -1.24
N LEU A 614 10.21 17.28 -1.06
CA LEU A 614 10.08 15.95 -0.51
C LEU A 614 9.46 15.07 -1.59
N PHE A 615 10.18 14.07 -2.08
CA PHE A 615 9.69 13.17 -3.12
C PHE A 615 9.94 11.70 -2.76
N PRO A 616 9.05 10.78 -3.15
CA PRO A 616 9.28 9.35 -2.95
C PRO A 616 10.46 8.89 -3.79
N LYS A 617 11.26 7.95 -3.26
CA LYS A 617 12.42 7.42 -3.98
C LYS A 617 12.07 6.82 -5.35
N ILE A 618 10.88 6.21 -5.49
CA ILE A 618 10.41 5.68 -6.79
C ILE A 618 10.25 6.76 -7.87
N HIS A 619 9.97 8.00 -7.47
CA HIS A 619 9.88 9.14 -8.35
C HIS A 619 11.21 9.85 -8.53
N GLU A 620 12.33 9.33 -8.00
CA GLU A 620 13.63 10.00 -8.06
C GLU A 620 14.04 10.36 -9.49
N ASN A 621 13.93 9.41 -10.42
CA ASN A 621 14.27 9.65 -11.82
C ASN A 621 13.36 10.72 -12.45
N SER A 622 12.05 10.63 -12.20
CA SER A 622 11.06 11.59 -12.70
C SER A 622 11.28 12.98 -12.12
N PHE A 623 11.53 13.05 -10.81
CA PHE A 623 11.81 14.26 -10.05
C PHE A 623 13.07 14.93 -10.57
N TYR A 624 14.18 14.21 -10.69
CA TYR A 624 15.43 14.79 -11.18
C TYR A 624 15.31 15.23 -12.64
N LYS A 625 14.59 14.49 -13.48
CA LYS A 625 14.36 14.90 -14.87
C LYS A 625 13.57 16.21 -14.97
N ILE A 626 12.49 16.35 -14.21
CA ILE A 626 11.70 17.59 -14.14
C ILE A 626 12.55 18.72 -13.54
N LEU A 627 13.28 18.43 -12.46
CA LEU A 627 14.12 19.39 -11.77
C LEU A 627 15.22 19.90 -12.68
N GLU A 628 15.95 19.05 -13.40
CA GLU A 628 17.04 19.46 -14.28
C GLU A 628 16.57 20.45 -15.35
N HIS A 629 15.38 20.21 -15.93
CA HIS A 629 14.75 21.14 -16.88
C HIS A 629 14.38 22.47 -16.21
N ASN A 630 13.73 22.41 -15.04
CA ASN A 630 13.12 23.57 -14.40
C ASN A 630 14.02 24.32 -13.41
N LYS A 631 15.22 23.81 -13.07
CA LYS A 631 16.05 24.34 -11.97
C LYS A 631 16.43 25.80 -12.16
N LYS A 632 16.76 26.18 -13.39
CA LYS A 632 17.12 27.57 -13.72
C LYS A 632 15.91 28.48 -13.62
N PHE A 633 14.78 28.07 -14.20
CA PHE A 633 13.50 28.77 -14.09
C PHE A 633 13.09 29.02 -12.63
N ILE A 634 13.10 27.96 -11.81
CA ILE A 634 12.78 28.01 -10.37
C ILE A 634 13.68 29.02 -9.65
N LYS A 635 15.01 28.97 -9.89
CA LYS A 635 15.93 29.90 -9.24
C LYS A 635 15.72 31.34 -9.69
N ASP A 636 15.65 31.58 -11.00
CA ASP A 636 15.68 32.93 -11.54
C ASP A 636 14.35 33.66 -11.31
N GLU A 637 13.22 33.02 -11.59
CA GLU A 637 11.90 33.67 -11.52
C GLU A 637 11.38 33.78 -10.09
N ILE A 638 11.54 32.74 -9.26
CA ILE A 638 11.07 32.80 -7.87
C ILE A 638 11.91 33.79 -7.06
N SER A 639 13.22 33.86 -7.30
CA SER A 639 14.07 34.86 -6.64
C SER A 639 13.65 36.30 -6.96
N LYS A 640 13.14 36.57 -8.18
CA LYS A 640 12.62 37.91 -8.52
C LYS A 640 11.42 38.27 -7.66
N ILE A 641 10.52 37.32 -7.42
CA ILE A 641 9.33 37.54 -6.59
C ILE A 641 9.74 37.85 -5.15
N PHE A 642 10.64 37.05 -4.55
CA PHE A 642 11.09 37.27 -3.16
C PHE A 642 11.92 38.54 -2.96
N LYS A 643 12.64 39.03 -3.99
CA LYS A 643 13.36 40.31 -3.92
C LYS A 643 12.47 41.50 -3.56
N HIS A 644 11.22 41.52 -4.01
CA HIS A 644 10.27 42.62 -3.69
C HIS A 644 9.94 42.68 -2.20
N PHE A 645 9.88 41.54 -1.51
CA PHE A 645 9.65 41.51 -0.07
C PHE A 645 10.89 41.90 0.73
N ASN A 646 12.07 41.45 0.29
CA ASN A 646 13.33 41.84 0.93
C ASN A 646 13.59 43.36 0.83
N GLN A 647 13.19 44.01 -0.27
CA GLN A 647 13.31 45.46 -0.44
C GLN A 647 12.33 46.23 0.47
N LYS A 648 11.13 45.70 0.71
CA LYS A 648 10.15 46.30 1.63
C LYS A 648 10.63 46.30 3.09
N ASP A 649 11.23 45.18 3.54
CA ASP A 649 11.83 45.08 4.87
C ASP A 649 12.93 46.15 5.07
N LEU A 650 13.74 46.40 4.04
CA LEU A 650 14.79 47.43 4.09
C LEU A 650 14.22 48.86 4.13
N THR A 651 13.10 49.12 3.44
CA THR A 651 12.45 50.44 3.48
C THR A 651 11.66 50.70 4.76
N SER A 652 11.08 49.68 5.42
CA SER A 652 10.43 49.86 6.72
C SER A 652 11.45 50.14 7.83
N PHE A 653 12.62 49.49 7.79
CA PHE A 653 13.72 49.77 8.72
C PHE A 653 14.29 51.19 8.57
N LEU A 654 14.21 51.81 7.39
CA LEU A 654 14.69 53.17 7.15
C LEU A 654 13.64 54.25 7.49
N LEU A 655 12.35 53.89 7.60
CA LEU A 655 11.28 54.83 7.95
C LEU A 655 11.01 54.89 9.46
N ASP A 656 11.40 53.86 10.23
CA ASP A 656 11.28 53.87 11.70
C ASP A 656 12.38 54.71 12.39
N ASP A 657 13.46 55.08 11.69
CA ASP A 657 14.56 55.90 12.24
C ASP A 657 14.33 57.42 12.09
N ASP A 658 13.35 57.87 11.29
CA ASP A 658 13.08 59.29 11.03
C ASP A 658 12.07 59.94 12.01
N ASP A 659 11.48 59.18 12.96
CA ASP A 659 10.51 59.69 13.95
C ASP A 659 11.11 59.97 15.35
N LEU A 660 12.44 60.13 15.45
CA LEU A 660 13.12 60.62 16.65
C LEU A 660 14.12 61.73 16.31
N THR A 661 13.64 62.91 15.92
CA THR A 661 14.19 64.22 16.33
C THR A 661 13.38 65.40 15.76
N PHE A 662 12.41 65.91 16.53
CA PHE A 662 12.41 67.25 17.15
C PHE A 662 11.15 67.49 17.99
#